data_AF-A0A251V250-F1
#
_entry.id   AF-A0A251V250-F1
#
_cell.length_a   1.000
_cell.length_b   1.000
_cell.length_c   1.000
_cell.angle_alpha   90.00
_cell.angle_beta   90.00
_cell.angle_gamma   90.00
#
_symmetry.space_group_name_H-M   'P 1'
#
loop_
_entity.id
_entity.type
_entity.pdbx_description
1 polymer ?
#
loop_
_entity_poly.entity_id
_entity_poly.type
_entity_poly.pdbx_seq_one_letter_code
_entity_poly.pdbx_strand_id
1 'polypeptide(L)'
;MILNISFFGIFPHSSTPILHPVNQEFKKHSQVATSVYQEPSFGQFFETHKILTIYYHSLSLYIKHSVCFLIIIIIIIIISIAIMLEAEKRFDPEEVIAEFEALTKDAKRVQVETLKKILEENSEAEYLKKWGLDGKTDPESYCSCVPLVTHKDLEPLIQQIADGSPHPILTVKPITTITLSSGTTQGKRKFVPFNDELTENTMQIYRTSYAFRNREFPIGNGKALSFIYGSKQFKTKGGLLAGTATTNVYRSEQFKKTMKDMQTPCCSPDEVIFGPDFQQSLYCHLLCGLIFRNEIQVISSTFAHSIVHSFRSFELVWEELCSDIKTGTLSARITDPTIRTAMAKMLKPDPELADKIHEKCSSLTNWYGLIEELFPNVKYIYGIMTGSMEPYLKKLRHYAGGIPLLSADYGSSEGWIGANVNPTRPPEMATFAVLPNIGYFEFIPLREIGSPESALVRVEPRPVGLTDVEVGEEYEVVVTSFAGLYRYRLGDVVKVVGFHNSTPELQFVCRRNLMPTINIDKNTEKDLQLSVEAAAKLLTAEKLEVVDFTSQVDLSSEPGHYVIFWEVSGDASDEILQDCCNCLDSTFVDAGYVSSRKVQAIGPLELKVLKKGSFQKILDHYVGLGSTLNQFKTPRCVGPVNQTVLNILCNNVVKSYISGAFG
;
A
#
# COMPACT_ATOMS: atom_id res chain seq x y z
N MET A 1 -40.73 -26.79 26.25
CA MET A 1 -40.08 -27.79 27.12
C MET A 1 -38.59 -27.70 26.82
N ILE A 2 -37.91 -26.67 27.34
CA ILE A 2 -37.21 -26.61 28.64
C ILE A 2 -35.99 -27.53 28.69
N LEU A 3 -34.82 -26.89 28.66
CA LEU A 3 -33.50 -27.27 29.20
C LEU A 3 -32.72 -25.94 29.13
N ASN A 4 -32.53 -25.12 30.16
CA ASN A 4 -32.35 -25.25 31.61
C ASN A 4 -31.09 -26.03 32.00
N ILE A 5 -30.06 -25.28 32.43
CA ILE A 5 -28.96 -25.53 33.40
C ILE A 5 -28.23 -24.16 33.47
N SER A 6 -28.44 -23.27 34.45
CA SER A 6 -27.96 -23.25 35.85
C SER A 6 -26.43 -23.23 35.99
N PHE A 7 -25.84 -22.22 36.67
CA PHE A 7 -25.04 -22.38 37.90
C PHE A 7 -24.50 -21.01 38.42
N PHE A 8 -24.86 -20.69 39.68
CA PHE A 8 -24.08 -20.09 40.79
C PHE A 8 -23.00 -19.01 40.49
N GLY A 9 -22.93 -17.82 41.10
CA GLY A 9 -23.36 -17.38 42.43
C GLY A 9 -22.26 -17.66 43.48
N ILE A 10 -21.50 -16.62 43.90
CA ILE A 10 -20.85 -16.48 45.23
C ILE A 10 -20.45 -14.99 45.41
N PHE A 11 -21.09 -14.32 46.37
CA PHE A 11 -20.57 -13.16 47.13
C PHE A 11 -19.84 -13.69 48.39
N PRO A 12 -19.05 -12.84 49.06
CA PRO A 12 -19.29 -12.73 50.51
C PRO A 12 -19.37 -11.29 51.04
N HIS A 13 -20.16 -11.20 52.12
CA HIS A 13 -20.58 -10.05 52.93
C HIS A 13 -19.55 -9.59 53.99
N SER A 14 -19.63 -8.31 54.39
CA SER A 14 -19.83 -7.83 55.80
C SER A 14 -19.96 -6.29 55.81
N SER A 15 -21.12 -5.65 56.11
CA SER A 15 -21.71 -5.33 57.45
C SER A 15 -20.86 -4.32 58.25
N THR A 16 -21.21 -3.05 58.51
CA THR A 16 -22.24 -2.54 59.47
C THR A 16 -22.25 -0.97 59.53
N PRO A 17 -23.27 -0.33 60.17
CA PRO A 17 -23.73 1.05 59.92
C PRO A 17 -23.47 2.08 61.05
N ILE A 18 -23.71 3.37 60.80
CA ILE A 18 -23.91 4.41 61.86
C ILE A 18 -25.08 5.34 61.52
N LEU A 19 -25.93 5.57 62.53
CA LEU A 19 -27.20 6.31 62.60
C LEU A 19 -27.02 7.70 63.24
N HIS A 20 -27.68 8.73 62.67
CA HIS A 20 -28.30 9.97 63.26
C HIS A 20 -27.50 10.90 64.23
N PRO A 21 -27.98 12.12 64.61
CA PRO A 21 -29.27 12.83 64.37
C PRO A 21 -29.09 14.21 63.68
N VAL A 22 -30.13 14.89 63.16
CA VAL A 22 -31.02 15.82 63.89
C VAL A 22 -32.39 15.87 63.22
N ASN A 23 -33.42 15.68 64.04
CA ASN A 23 -34.82 15.87 63.74
C ASN A 23 -35.36 16.73 64.90
N GLN A 24 -35.74 17.99 64.67
CA GLN A 24 -36.56 18.75 65.61
C GLN A 24 -37.28 19.87 64.83
N GLU A 25 -38.56 20.06 65.14
CA GLU A 25 -39.56 20.91 64.45
C GLU A 25 -39.96 20.31 63.08
N PHE A 26 -41.05 19.57 62.94
CA PHE A 26 -42.42 20.04 63.08
C PHE A 26 -43.33 18.82 63.37
N LYS A 27 -43.55 18.54 64.64
CA LYS A 27 -44.72 17.77 65.10
C LYS A 27 -45.45 18.66 66.08
N LYS A 28 -46.78 18.75 65.90
CA LYS A 28 -47.80 19.44 66.72
C LYS A 28 -48.08 20.88 66.29
N HIS A 29 -49.21 21.05 65.60
CA HIS A 29 -50.39 21.67 66.22
C HIS A 29 -51.65 21.20 65.49
N SER A 30 -52.33 20.23 66.10
CA SER A 30 -53.71 19.85 65.81
C SER A 30 -54.40 19.72 67.16
N GLN A 31 -55.57 20.36 67.25
CA GLN A 31 -56.64 20.29 68.26
C GLN A 31 -56.80 21.42 69.30
N VAL A 32 -58.01 22.00 69.20
CA VAL A 32 -58.90 22.66 70.19
C VAL A 32 -58.79 24.19 70.39
N ALA A 33 -59.74 24.94 69.80
CA ALA A 33 -60.69 25.84 70.49
C ALA A 33 -61.60 26.56 69.45
N THR A 34 -62.89 26.21 69.32
CA THR A 34 -64.09 26.81 69.96
C THR A 34 -64.61 28.11 69.31
N SER A 35 -65.91 28.07 68.97
CA SER A 35 -66.91 29.15 68.89
C SER A 35 -66.84 30.24 67.81
N VAL A 36 -68.02 30.40 67.19
CA VAL A 36 -68.49 31.45 66.29
C VAL A 36 -68.47 32.83 66.98
N TYR A 37 -68.34 33.88 66.15
CA TYR A 37 -68.48 35.33 66.37
C TYR A 37 -67.21 36.12 66.72
N GLN A 38 -66.53 36.62 65.68
CA GLN A 38 -66.37 38.07 65.41
C GLN A 38 -65.55 38.27 64.11
N GLU A 39 -65.96 39.22 63.26
CA GLU A 39 -65.31 39.56 61.99
C GLU A 39 -63.81 39.86 62.15
N PRO A 40 -62.93 39.37 61.24
CA PRO A 40 -61.59 39.92 61.10
C PRO A 40 -61.53 40.90 59.92
N SER A 41 -60.91 42.02 60.20
CA SER A 41 -60.57 43.12 59.30
C SER A 41 -59.64 42.70 58.14
N PHE A 42 -59.51 43.62 57.19
CA PHE A 42 -58.72 43.65 55.92
C PHE A 42 -57.30 43.00 55.89
N GLY A 43 -56.77 42.49 57.00
CA GLY A 43 -55.43 41.89 57.11
C GLY A 43 -55.30 40.42 56.68
N GLN A 44 -56.39 39.63 56.63
CA GLN A 44 -56.32 38.19 56.31
C GLN A 44 -56.22 37.85 54.81
N PHE A 45 -56.38 38.82 53.91
CA PHE A 45 -56.20 38.60 52.46
C PHE A 45 -54.73 38.54 52.02
N PHE A 46 -53.80 39.10 52.83
CA PHE A 46 -52.38 39.19 52.49
C PHE A 46 -51.58 37.92 52.83
N GLU A 47 -51.97 37.14 53.83
CA GLU A 47 -51.23 35.91 54.19
C GLU A 47 -51.54 34.73 53.27
N THR A 48 -52.80 34.55 52.85
CA THR A 48 -53.17 33.52 51.87
C THR A 48 -52.53 33.75 50.51
N HIS A 49 -52.35 35.02 50.10
CA HIS A 49 -51.65 35.36 48.85
C HIS A 49 -50.15 35.09 48.91
N LYS A 50 -49.49 35.33 50.05
CA LYS A 50 -48.06 35.00 50.25
C LYS A 50 -47.82 33.48 50.25
N ILE A 51 -48.68 32.70 50.89
CA ILE A 51 -48.56 31.23 50.92
C ILE A 51 -48.80 30.65 49.51
N LEU A 52 -49.82 31.12 48.77
CA LEU A 52 -50.02 30.70 47.38
C LEU A 52 -48.83 31.05 46.49
N THR A 53 -48.24 32.23 46.65
CA THR A 53 -47.08 32.67 45.87
C THR A 53 -45.86 31.79 46.16
N ILE A 54 -45.60 31.44 47.42
CA ILE A 54 -44.51 30.53 47.80
C ILE A 54 -44.76 29.11 47.28
N TYR A 55 -46.02 28.63 47.30
CA TYR A 55 -46.39 27.32 46.77
C TYR A 55 -46.25 27.29 45.24
N TYR A 56 -46.67 28.34 44.53
CA TYR A 56 -46.48 28.48 43.08
C TYR A 56 -44.99 28.64 42.72
N HIS A 57 -44.20 29.34 43.52
CA HIS A 57 -42.76 29.48 43.28
C HIS A 57 -42.03 28.15 43.53
N SER A 58 -42.40 27.42 44.59
CA SER A 58 -41.87 26.10 44.89
C SER A 58 -42.30 25.05 43.86
N LEU A 59 -43.55 25.08 43.40
CA LEU A 59 -44.06 24.23 42.33
C LEU A 59 -43.42 24.58 40.98
N SER A 60 -43.19 25.87 40.69
CA SER A 60 -42.46 26.33 39.49
C SER A 60 -41.00 25.89 39.52
N LEU A 61 -40.32 25.95 40.68
CA LEU A 61 -38.98 25.41 40.86
C LEU A 61 -38.95 23.88 40.71
N TYR A 62 -39.94 23.17 41.26
CA TYR A 62 -40.05 21.72 41.18
C TYR A 62 -40.34 21.24 39.75
N ILE A 63 -41.21 21.96 39.01
CA ILE A 63 -41.48 21.73 37.59
C ILE A 63 -40.24 22.05 36.77
N LYS A 64 -39.53 23.16 37.03
CA LYS A 64 -38.25 23.46 36.36
C LYS A 64 -37.19 22.39 36.62
N HIS A 65 -37.07 21.89 37.84
CA HIS A 65 -36.14 20.79 38.16
C HIS A 65 -36.55 19.48 37.50
N SER A 66 -37.85 19.15 37.47
CA SER A 66 -38.37 17.96 36.79
C SER A 66 -38.21 18.03 35.28
N VAL A 67 -38.42 19.21 34.67
CA VAL A 67 -38.19 19.46 33.24
C VAL A 67 -36.70 19.39 32.92
N CYS A 68 -35.82 19.98 33.74
CA CYS A 68 -34.37 19.81 33.59
C CYS A 68 -33.95 18.34 33.71
N PHE A 69 -34.51 17.58 34.65
CA PHE A 69 -34.21 16.17 34.83
C PHE A 69 -34.69 15.34 33.62
N LEU A 70 -35.87 15.65 33.08
CA LEU A 70 -36.39 15.02 31.87
C LEU A 70 -35.53 15.38 30.64
N ILE A 71 -35.08 16.63 30.52
CA ILE A 71 -34.15 17.06 29.46
C ILE A 71 -32.81 16.34 29.58
N ILE A 72 -32.26 16.19 30.79
CA ILE A 72 -31.02 15.43 31.02
C ILE A 72 -31.20 13.96 30.64
N ILE A 73 -32.33 13.33 30.99
CA ILE A 73 -32.63 11.94 30.59
C ILE A 73 -32.76 11.84 29.06
N ILE A 74 -33.44 12.78 28.41
CA ILE A 74 -33.57 12.82 26.95
C ILE A 74 -32.19 13.01 26.31
N ILE A 75 -31.34 13.88 26.86
CA ILE A 75 -29.96 14.07 26.38
C ILE A 75 -29.14 12.78 26.59
N ILE A 76 -29.25 12.10 27.73
CA ILE A 76 -28.56 10.82 27.97
C ILE A 76 -29.07 9.74 27.01
N ILE A 77 -30.37 9.69 26.74
CA ILE A 77 -30.97 8.75 25.78
C ILE A 77 -30.52 9.10 24.36
N ILE A 78 -30.51 10.37 23.96
CA ILE A 78 -30.00 10.81 22.66
C ILE A 78 -28.51 10.52 22.54
N ILE A 79 -27.71 10.74 23.58
CA ILE A 79 -26.29 10.39 23.62
C ILE A 79 -26.11 8.87 23.58
N SER A 80 -26.94 8.10 24.27
CA SER A 80 -26.86 6.63 24.27
C SER A 80 -27.32 6.04 22.93
N ILE A 81 -28.35 6.63 22.30
CA ILE A 81 -28.81 6.29 20.95
C ILE A 81 -27.77 6.74 19.92
N ALA A 82 -27.16 7.91 20.08
CA ALA A 82 -26.05 8.36 19.24
C ALA A 82 -24.86 7.41 19.39
N ILE A 83 -24.45 7.04 20.61
CA ILE A 83 -23.39 6.05 20.87
C ILE A 83 -23.76 4.67 20.33
N MET A 84 -25.05 4.26 20.37
CA MET A 84 -25.51 3.01 19.76
C MET A 84 -25.56 3.05 18.24
N LEU A 85 -25.92 4.20 17.64
CA LEU A 85 -25.91 4.42 16.19
C LEU A 85 -24.48 4.64 15.67
N GLU A 86 -23.58 5.09 16.54
CA GLU A 86 -22.16 5.31 16.33
C GLU A 86 -21.31 4.12 16.83
N ALA A 87 -21.96 3.00 17.17
CA ALA A 87 -21.29 1.71 17.23
C ALA A 87 -20.71 1.46 15.83
N GLU A 88 -19.41 1.77 15.67
CA GLU A 88 -18.67 1.60 14.43
C GLU A 88 -19.06 0.24 13.83
N LYS A 89 -19.67 0.24 12.64
CA LYS A 89 -19.93 -0.99 11.87
C LYS A 89 -18.61 -1.75 11.85
N ARG A 90 -18.53 -2.82 12.64
CA ARG A 90 -17.31 -3.62 12.74
C ARG A 90 -17.05 -4.18 11.35
N PHE A 91 -15.82 -4.04 10.85
CA PHE A 91 -15.43 -4.61 9.57
C PHE A 91 -15.84 -6.08 9.52
N ASP A 92 -16.71 -6.43 8.57
CA ASP A 92 -17.17 -7.79 8.33
C ASP A 92 -16.55 -8.30 7.01
N PRO A 93 -15.56 -9.21 7.07
CA PRO A 93 -14.96 -9.79 5.88
C PRO A 93 -15.98 -10.41 4.92
N GLU A 94 -17.03 -11.04 5.43
CA GLU A 94 -18.00 -11.75 4.59
C GLU A 94 -18.95 -10.78 3.86
N GLU A 95 -19.31 -9.65 4.48
CA GLU A 95 -20.05 -8.56 3.81
C GLU A 95 -19.22 -8.00 2.64
N VAL A 96 -17.93 -7.72 2.87
CA VAL A 96 -17.02 -7.21 1.83
C VAL A 96 -16.80 -8.21 0.69
N ILE A 97 -16.64 -9.50 1.01
CA ILE A 97 -16.55 -10.54 -0.01
C ILE A 97 -17.85 -10.61 -0.80
N ALA A 98 -19.02 -10.59 -0.15
CA ALA A 98 -20.31 -10.61 -0.84
C ALA A 98 -20.52 -9.41 -1.78
N GLU A 99 -20.08 -8.21 -1.38
CA GLU A 99 -20.06 -7.03 -2.25
C GLU A 99 -19.18 -7.23 -3.48
N PHE A 100 -17.96 -7.76 -3.29
CA PHE A 100 -17.06 -8.08 -4.40
C PHE A 100 -17.65 -9.15 -5.34
N GLU A 101 -18.25 -10.22 -4.79
CA GLU A 101 -18.94 -11.25 -5.57
C GLU A 101 -20.10 -10.65 -6.38
N ALA A 102 -20.86 -9.70 -5.82
CA ALA A 102 -21.94 -9.02 -6.52
C ALA A 102 -21.42 -8.16 -7.69
N LEU A 103 -20.32 -7.42 -7.48
CA LEU A 103 -19.68 -6.60 -8.52
C LEU A 103 -19.12 -7.43 -9.68
N THR A 104 -18.58 -8.61 -9.38
CA THR A 104 -17.88 -9.45 -10.37
C THR A 104 -18.79 -10.40 -11.13
N LYS A 105 -20.05 -10.63 -10.68
CA LYS A 105 -21.04 -11.45 -11.40
C LYS A 105 -21.44 -10.89 -12.77
N ASP A 106 -21.51 -9.57 -12.90
CA ASP A 106 -21.80 -8.87 -14.15
C ASP A 106 -20.87 -7.66 -14.30
N ALA A 107 -19.59 -7.95 -14.46
CA ALA A 107 -18.53 -6.96 -14.57
C ALA A 107 -18.72 -6.06 -15.80
N LYS A 108 -19.34 -6.57 -16.87
CA LYS A 108 -19.64 -5.81 -18.09
C LYS A 108 -20.65 -4.70 -17.80
N ARG A 109 -21.76 -5.00 -17.13
CA ARG A 109 -22.74 -3.98 -16.71
C ARG A 109 -22.11 -2.96 -15.78
N VAL A 110 -21.35 -3.41 -14.77
CA VAL A 110 -20.69 -2.51 -13.81
C VAL A 110 -19.68 -1.58 -14.51
N GLN A 111 -18.93 -2.05 -15.51
CA GLN A 111 -18.03 -1.21 -16.31
C GLN A 111 -18.79 -0.14 -17.10
N VAL A 112 -19.91 -0.49 -17.73
CA VAL A 112 -20.75 0.48 -18.46
C VAL A 112 -21.32 1.54 -17.51
N GLU A 113 -21.83 1.12 -16.34
CA GLU A 113 -22.33 2.03 -15.31
C GLU A 113 -21.23 2.94 -14.75
N THR A 114 -20.03 2.40 -14.55
CA THR A 114 -18.87 3.14 -14.06
C THR A 114 -18.40 4.18 -15.07
N LEU A 115 -18.29 3.82 -16.36
CA LEU A 115 -17.97 4.78 -17.41
C LEU A 115 -19.02 5.88 -17.48
N LYS A 116 -20.30 5.52 -17.46
CA LYS A 116 -21.40 6.48 -17.45
C LYS A 116 -21.27 7.46 -16.28
N LYS A 117 -21.05 6.96 -15.06
CA LYS A 117 -20.83 7.78 -13.86
C LYS A 117 -19.65 8.73 -14.03
N ILE A 118 -18.50 8.25 -14.52
CA ILE A 118 -17.31 9.07 -14.76
C ILE A 118 -17.62 10.21 -15.75
N LEU A 119 -18.30 9.90 -16.86
CA LEU A 119 -18.60 10.86 -17.91
C LEU A 119 -19.67 11.89 -17.48
N GLU A 120 -20.66 11.47 -16.70
CA GLU A 120 -21.68 12.37 -16.15
C GLU A 120 -21.09 13.31 -15.09
N GLU A 121 -20.27 12.80 -14.16
CA GLU A 121 -19.65 13.63 -13.13
C GLU A 121 -18.63 14.61 -13.73
N ASN A 122 -17.95 14.23 -14.80
CA ASN A 122 -16.92 15.04 -15.44
C ASN A 122 -17.38 15.74 -16.73
N SER A 123 -18.68 15.81 -17.02
CA SER A 123 -19.21 16.40 -18.26
C SER A 123 -18.73 17.83 -18.50
N GLU A 124 -18.50 18.57 -17.40
CA GLU A 124 -18.06 19.96 -17.46
C GLU A 124 -16.55 20.16 -17.62
N ALA A 125 -15.76 19.08 -17.56
CA ALA A 125 -14.31 19.13 -17.69
C ALA A 125 -13.90 19.56 -19.12
N GLU A 126 -12.95 20.50 -19.20
CA GLU A 126 -12.44 21.04 -20.47
C GLU A 126 -11.99 19.93 -21.44
N TYR A 127 -11.30 18.91 -20.92
CA TYR A 127 -10.81 17.80 -21.73
C TYR A 127 -11.95 17.03 -22.42
N LEU A 128 -13.03 16.70 -21.72
CA LEU A 128 -14.15 15.95 -22.30
C LEU A 128 -14.97 16.82 -23.28
N LYS A 129 -15.14 18.11 -22.98
CA LYS A 129 -15.78 19.07 -23.90
C LYS A 129 -15.06 19.17 -25.24
N LYS A 130 -13.73 19.10 -25.23
CA LYS A 130 -12.90 19.13 -26.45
C LYS A 130 -13.21 17.99 -27.41
N TRP A 131 -13.59 16.81 -26.90
CA TRP A 131 -13.80 15.61 -27.71
C TRP A 131 -15.25 15.41 -28.17
N GLY A 132 -16.16 16.34 -27.87
CA GLY A 132 -17.50 16.38 -28.49
C GLY A 132 -18.36 15.16 -28.18
N LEU A 133 -18.42 14.73 -26.92
CA LEU A 133 -19.29 13.62 -26.49
C LEU A 133 -20.78 13.98 -26.53
N ASP A 134 -21.14 15.26 -26.51
CA ASP A 134 -22.53 15.75 -26.57
C ASP A 134 -23.48 15.08 -25.56
N GLY A 135 -22.98 14.77 -24.36
CA GLY A 135 -23.72 14.08 -23.30
C GLY A 135 -23.88 12.57 -23.50
N LYS A 136 -23.29 11.98 -24.53
CA LYS A 136 -23.24 10.52 -24.72
C LYS A 136 -22.32 9.88 -23.69
N THR A 137 -22.79 8.77 -23.14
CA THR A 137 -22.13 8.05 -22.04
C THR A 137 -21.89 6.58 -22.35
N ASP A 138 -22.23 6.13 -23.56
CA ASP A 138 -22.02 4.75 -23.98
C ASP A 138 -20.56 4.49 -24.40
N PRO A 139 -20.05 3.27 -24.17
CA PRO A 139 -18.67 2.91 -24.52
C PRO A 139 -18.32 3.12 -26.01
N GLU A 140 -19.25 2.89 -26.93
CA GLU A 140 -18.97 2.96 -28.37
C GLU A 140 -18.69 4.40 -28.80
N SER A 141 -19.56 5.33 -28.40
CA SER A 141 -19.36 6.77 -28.61
C SER A 141 -18.10 7.25 -27.91
N TYR A 142 -17.88 6.84 -26.65
CA TYR A 142 -16.70 7.21 -25.89
C TYR A 142 -15.39 6.81 -26.59
N CYS A 143 -15.27 5.53 -26.98
CA CYS A 143 -14.08 5.02 -27.64
C CYS A 143 -13.88 5.56 -29.06
N SER A 144 -14.93 6.09 -29.70
CA SER A 144 -14.87 6.71 -31.03
C SER A 144 -14.46 8.18 -30.99
N CYS A 145 -14.80 8.90 -29.92
CA CYS A 145 -14.54 10.33 -29.77
C CYS A 145 -13.25 10.63 -28.99
N VAL A 146 -13.00 9.91 -27.90
CA VAL A 146 -11.88 10.17 -26.99
C VAL A 146 -10.67 9.32 -27.42
N PRO A 147 -9.49 9.90 -27.67
CA PRO A 147 -8.33 9.16 -28.13
C PRO A 147 -7.62 8.42 -26.99
N LEU A 148 -6.84 7.41 -27.34
CA LEU A 148 -5.81 6.86 -26.45
C LEU A 148 -4.74 7.92 -26.20
N VAL A 149 -4.31 8.07 -24.95
CA VAL A 149 -3.30 9.06 -24.56
C VAL A 149 -2.23 8.46 -23.65
N THR A 150 -1.07 9.12 -23.65
CA THR A 150 0.03 8.87 -22.72
C THR A 150 0.14 10.02 -21.72
N HIS A 151 1.02 9.89 -20.73
CA HIS A 151 1.30 10.97 -19.78
C HIS A 151 1.76 12.26 -20.46
N LYS A 152 2.55 12.16 -21.53
CA LYS A 152 3.05 13.31 -22.28
C LYS A 152 1.92 14.19 -22.84
N ASP A 153 0.82 13.56 -23.24
CA ASP A 153 -0.34 14.25 -23.82
C ASP A 153 -1.15 14.99 -22.75
N LEU A 154 -1.16 14.48 -21.51
CA LEU A 154 -1.88 15.07 -20.38
C LEU A 154 -1.00 16.02 -19.53
N GLU A 155 0.33 15.94 -19.63
CA GLU A 155 1.26 16.74 -18.81
C GLU A 155 0.94 18.25 -18.82
N PRO A 156 0.62 18.90 -19.97
CA PRO A 156 0.27 20.32 -19.98
C PRO A 156 -1.00 20.64 -19.17
N LEU A 157 -1.99 19.76 -19.20
CA LEU A 157 -3.26 19.93 -18.48
C LEU A 157 -3.07 19.69 -16.98
N ILE A 158 -2.29 18.67 -16.61
CA ILE A 158 -1.92 18.38 -15.22
C ILE A 158 -1.12 19.54 -14.63
N GLN A 159 -0.24 20.15 -15.42
CA GLN A 159 0.53 21.32 -14.97
C GLN A 159 -0.37 22.53 -14.70
N GLN A 160 -1.40 22.76 -15.52
CA GLN A 160 -2.38 23.82 -15.26
C GLN A 160 -3.13 23.61 -13.93
N ILE A 161 -3.51 22.36 -13.63
CA ILE A 161 -4.10 22.02 -12.33
C ILE A 161 -3.10 22.29 -11.19
N ALA A 162 -1.86 21.84 -11.34
CA ALA A 162 -0.81 22.05 -10.35
C ALA A 162 -0.50 23.55 -10.13
N ASP A 163 -0.66 24.38 -11.15
CA ASP A 163 -0.46 25.83 -11.11
C ASP A 163 -1.67 26.61 -10.56
N GLY A 164 -2.79 25.93 -10.28
CA GLY A 164 -3.97 26.52 -9.64
C GLY A 164 -5.04 27.01 -10.60
N SER A 165 -5.25 26.31 -11.72
CA SER A 165 -6.33 26.64 -12.66
C SER A 165 -7.68 26.77 -11.94
N PRO A 166 -8.47 27.83 -12.21
CA PRO A 166 -9.76 28.06 -11.56
C PRO A 166 -10.91 27.28 -12.20
N HIS A 167 -10.68 26.58 -13.31
CA HIS A 167 -11.70 25.85 -14.07
C HIS A 167 -11.42 24.34 -14.07
N PRO A 168 -12.45 23.48 -14.17
CA PRO A 168 -12.29 22.04 -14.19
C PRO A 168 -11.62 21.59 -15.50
N ILE A 169 -10.33 21.23 -15.44
CA ILE A 169 -9.55 20.83 -16.62
C ILE A 169 -9.80 19.36 -16.98
N LEU A 170 -9.48 18.44 -16.06
CA LEU A 170 -9.59 16.99 -16.26
C LEU A 170 -10.78 16.37 -15.52
N THR A 171 -11.17 16.95 -14.39
CA THR A 171 -12.26 16.48 -13.52
C THR A 171 -12.98 17.67 -12.91
N VAL A 172 -14.27 17.50 -12.62
CA VAL A 172 -15.09 18.50 -11.92
C VAL A 172 -14.85 18.44 -10.42
N LYS A 173 -14.68 17.24 -9.86
CA LYS A 173 -14.30 17.07 -8.45
C LYS A 173 -12.91 17.70 -8.21
N PRO A 174 -12.75 18.51 -7.17
CA PRO A 174 -11.47 19.14 -6.85
C PRO A 174 -10.35 18.12 -6.67
N ILE A 175 -9.21 18.38 -7.29
CA ILE A 175 -7.97 17.66 -7.02
C ILE A 175 -7.43 18.13 -5.68
N THR A 176 -7.29 17.23 -4.72
CA THR A 176 -6.85 17.55 -3.36
C THR A 176 -5.34 17.49 -3.23
N THR A 177 -4.70 16.58 -3.98
CA THR A 177 -3.25 16.40 -3.98
C THR A 177 -2.70 16.02 -5.35
N ILE A 178 -1.41 16.27 -5.55
CA ILE A 178 -0.65 15.78 -6.70
C ILE A 178 0.22 14.62 -6.24
N THR A 179 0.04 13.47 -6.88
CA THR A 179 0.88 12.30 -6.70
C THR A 179 2.09 12.38 -7.63
N LEU A 180 3.27 12.11 -7.07
CA LEU A 180 4.50 11.89 -7.81
C LEU A 180 4.64 10.40 -8.12
N SER A 181 4.69 10.03 -9.41
CA SER A 181 4.98 8.66 -9.80
C SER A 181 6.49 8.36 -9.74
N SER A 182 6.83 7.09 -9.50
CA SER A 182 8.21 6.59 -9.55
C SER A 182 8.73 6.33 -10.97
N GLY A 183 7.85 6.36 -11.98
CA GLY A 183 8.20 6.02 -13.36
C GLY A 183 8.93 7.17 -14.05
N THR A 184 10.25 7.09 -14.16
CA THR A 184 11.03 8.05 -14.96
C THR A 184 11.93 7.32 -15.96
N THR A 185 11.37 6.99 -17.13
CA THR A 185 12.19 6.67 -18.31
C THR A 185 12.97 7.90 -18.80
N GLN A 186 12.70 9.11 -18.29
CA GLN A 186 13.31 10.38 -18.75
C GLN A 186 13.82 11.28 -17.60
N GLY A 187 14.01 10.75 -16.39
CA GLY A 187 14.61 11.52 -15.28
C GLY A 187 13.73 12.57 -14.57
N LYS A 188 12.51 12.88 -15.03
CA LYS A 188 11.55 13.78 -14.36
C LYS A 188 10.31 13.03 -13.86
N ARG A 189 9.92 13.23 -12.60
CA ARG A 189 8.74 12.58 -12.00
C ARG A 189 7.46 13.07 -12.65
N LYS A 190 6.57 12.13 -13.02
CA LYS A 190 5.24 12.45 -13.51
C LYS A 190 4.34 12.94 -12.38
N PHE A 191 3.67 14.08 -12.61
CA PHE A 191 2.56 14.51 -11.77
C PHE A 191 1.31 13.74 -12.17
N VAL A 192 0.56 13.28 -11.18
CA VAL A 192 -0.68 12.54 -11.34
C VAL A 192 -1.73 13.17 -10.41
N PRO A 193 -2.86 13.67 -10.93
CA PRO A 193 -3.92 14.22 -10.09
C PRO A 193 -4.51 13.17 -9.14
N PHE A 194 -4.77 13.55 -7.90
CA PHE A 194 -5.36 12.67 -6.88
C PHE A 194 -6.46 13.38 -6.09
N ASN A 195 -7.57 12.69 -5.88
CA ASN A 195 -8.74 13.20 -5.15
C ASN A 195 -9.29 12.16 -4.16
N ASP A 196 -10.32 12.53 -3.43
CA ASP A 196 -10.88 11.69 -2.36
C ASP A 196 -11.52 10.41 -2.90
N GLU A 197 -12.04 10.41 -4.13
CA GLU A 197 -12.60 9.22 -4.77
C GLU A 197 -11.52 8.16 -5.08
N LEU A 198 -10.32 8.58 -5.49
CA LEU A 198 -9.20 7.65 -5.61
C LEU A 198 -8.74 7.11 -4.25
N THR A 199 -8.90 7.88 -3.17
CA THR A 199 -8.64 7.40 -1.81
C THR A 199 -9.66 6.33 -1.42
N GLU A 200 -10.94 6.57 -1.69
CA GLU A 200 -12.02 5.60 -1.43
C GLU A 200 -11.82 4.30 -2.21
N ASN A 201 -11.50 4.39 -3.50
CA ASN A 201 -11.17 3.22 -4.33
C ASN A 201 -9.96 2.44 -3.78
N THR A 202 -8.94 3.15 -3.28
CA THR A 202 -7.78 2.53 -2.61
C THR A 202 -8.22 1.76 -1.37
N MET A 203 -9.09 2.33 -0.54
CA MET A 203 -9.58 1.67 0.67
C MET A 203 -10.47 0.46 0.33
N GLN A 204 -11.27 0.53 -0.75
CA GLN A 204 -12.08 -0.60 -1.21
C GLN A 204 -11.19 -1.80 -1.63
N ILE A 205 -10.12 -1.56 -2.38
CA ILE A 205 -9.12 -2.59 -2.75
C ILE A 205 -8.55 -3.23 -1.48
N TYR A 206 -8.06 -2.42 -0.54
CA TYR A 206 -7.42 -2.92 0.68
C TYR A 206 -8.39 -3.76 1.53
N ARG A 207 -9.63 -3.30 1.68
CA ARG A 207 -10.68 -4.04 2.38
C ARG A 207 -10.99 -5.38 1.71
N THR A 208 -11.15 -5.37 0.38
CA THR A 208 -11.43 -6.58 -0.41
C THR A 208 -10.30 -7.60 -0.25
N SER A 209 -9.06 -7.19 -0.53
CA SER A 209 -7.87 -8.02 -0.38
C SER A 209 -7.69 -8.57 1.03
N TYR A 210 -7.90 -7.71 2.03
CA TYR A 210 -7.82 -8.11 3.43
C TYR A 210 -8.91 -9.11 3.80
N ALA A 211 -10.15 -8.94 3.33
CA ALA A 211 -11.23 -9.88 3.62
C ALA A 211 -10.90 -11.30 3.13
N PHE A 212 -10.47 -11.45 1.87
CA PHE A 212 -10.04 -12.74 1.31
C PHE A 212 -8.83 -13.31 2.04
N ARG A 213 -7.82 -12.47 2.35
CA ARG A 213 -6.64 -12.89 3.11
C ARG A 213 -6.97 -13.32 4.52
N ASN A 214 -7.84 -12.60 5.22
CA ASN A 214 -8.22 -12.90 6.60
C ASN A 214 -9.10 -14.16 6.68
N ARG A 215 -9.81 -14.51 5.60
CA ARG A 215 -10.52 -15.80 5.50
C ARG A 215 -9.56 -16.98 5.51
N GLU A 216 -8.44 -16.89 4.78
CA GLU A 216 -7.43 -17.95 4.66
C GLU A 216 -6.40 -17.93 5.80
N PHE A 217 -6.01 -16.73 6.25
CA PHE A 217 -5.03 -16.48 7.29
C PHE A 217 -5.60 -15.54 8.35
N PRO A 218 -6.50 -16.02 9.24
CA PRO A 218 -7.14 -15.19 10.24
C PRO A 218 -6.14 -14.52 11.17
N ILE A 219 -6.26 -13.20 11.32
CA ILE A 219 -5.54 -12.42 12.32
C ILE A 219 -6.49 -12.03 13.46
N GLY A 220 -5.92 -11.80 14.64
CA GLY A 220 -6.66 -11.35 15.83
C GLY A 220 -6.27 -9.93 16.20
N ASN A 221 -6.32 -9.62 17.51
CA ASN A 221 -5.90 -8.32 18.05
C ASN A 221 -4.35 -8.19 18.11
N GLY A 222 -3.67 -8.43 16.99
CA GLY A 222 -2.22 -8.28 16.85
C GLY A 222 -1.80 -6.91 16.33
N LYS A 223 -0.50 -6.78 16.03
CA LYS A 223 0.11 -5.63 15.33
C LYS A 223 0.76 -6.08 14.03
N ALA A 224 1.02 -5.11 13.16
CA ALA A 224 1.83 -5.30 11.96
C ALA A 224 3.18 -4.61 12.10
N LEU A 225 4.27 -5.32 11.81
CA LEU A 225 5.57 -4.71 11.53
C LEU A 225 5.57 -4.28 10.07
N SER A 226 5.18 -3.03 9.84
CA SER A 226 5.09 -2.46 8.51
C SER A 226 6.26 -1.53 8.24
N PHE A 227 7.17 -1.93 7.36
CA PHE A 227 8.26 -1.09 6.87
C PHE A 227 7.69 -0.09 5.86
N ILE A 228 7.07 0.98 6.39
CA ILE A 228 6.43 2.03 5.61
C ILE A 228 7.06 3.39 5.89
N TYR A 229 7.33 4.13 4.82
CA TYR A 229 8.03 5.40 4.86
C TYR A 229 7.22 6.45 4.09
N GLY A 230 7.00 7.61 4.71
CA GLY A 230 6.43 8.78 4.05
C GLY A 230 7.49 9.85 3.80
N SER A 231 7.53 10.38 2.57
CA SER A 231 8.38 11.52 2.21
C SER A 231 7.83 12.83 2.76
N LYS A 232 8.66 13.87 2.68
CA LYS A 232 8.18 15.26 2.71
C LYS A 232 7.20 15.49 1.57
N GLN A 233 6.16 16.26 1.86
CA GLN A 233 5.26 16.86 0.86
C GLN A 233 5.70 18.31 0.64
N PHE A 234 5.52 18.81 -0.58
CA PHE A 234 5.69 20.23 -0.88
C PHE A 234 4.40 20.82 -1.46
N LYS A 235 4.33 22.14 -1.59
CA LYS A 235 3.19 22.79 -2.24
C LYS A 235 3.52 23.13 -3.69
N THR A 236 2.61 22.81 -4.60
CA THR A 236 2.69 23.28 -5.98
C THR A 236 2.49 24.79 -6.05
N LYS A 237 2.70 25.40 -7.22
CA LYS A 237 2.47 26.83 -7.44
C LYS A 237 1.02 27.24 -7.15
N GLY A 238 0.05 26.38 -7.47
CA GLY A 238 -1.37 26.54 -7.15
C GLY A 238 -1.75 26.23 -5.70
N GLY A 239 -0.79 25.84 -4.84
CA GLY A 239 -1.03 25.56 -3.43
C GLY A 239 -1.45 24.13 -3.09
N LEU A 240 -1.58 23.23 -4.08
CA LEU A 240 -1.87 21.81 -3.85
C LEU A 240 -0.70 21.12 -3.15
N LEU A 241 -0.98 20.17 -2.26
CA LEU A 241 0.07 19.33 -1.69
C LEU A 241 0.52 18.31 -2.74
N ALA A 242 1.83 18.19 -2.93
CA ALA A 242 2.47 17.24 -3.82
C ALA A 242 3.36 16.28 -3.02
N GLY A 243 3.19 14.98 -3.25
CA GLY A 243 3.90 13.92 -2.54
C GLY A 243 3.85 12.60 -3.28
N THR A 244 4.60 11.61 -2.81
CA THR A 244 4.47 10.25 -3.37
C THR A 244 3.09 9.66 -3.06
N ALA A 245 2.61 8.74 -3.90
CA ALA A 245 1.31 8.07 -3.69
C ALA A 245 1.21 7.45 -2.29
N THR A 246 2.29 6.78 -1.86
CA THR A 246 2.37 6.14 -0.54
C THR A 246 2.33 7.17 0.58
N THR A 247 3.00 8.33 0.43
CA THR A 247 2.94 9.41 1.42
C THR A 247 1.52 9.94 1.56
N ASN A 248 0.83 10.17 0.43
CA ASN A 248 -0.54 10.70 0.44
C ASN A 248 -1.51 9.71 1.12
N VAL A 249 -1.36 8.41 0.84
CA VAL A 249 -2.17 7.36 1.48
C VAL A 249 -1.89 7.26 2.98
N TYR A 250 -0.62 7.17 3.41
CA TYR A 250 -0.30 6.97 4.84
C TYR A 250 -0.67 8.17 5.71
N ARG A 251 -0.66 9.39 5.15
CA ARG A 251 -1.10 10.60 5.85
C ARG A 251 -2.62 10.75 5.89
N SER A 252 -3.37 9.95 5.13
CA SER A 252 -4.83 10.01 5.12
C SER A 252 -5.40 9.45 6.43
N GLU A 253 -6.32 10.20 7.04
CA GLU A 253 -7.08 9.72 8.20
C GLU A 253 -7.94 8.49 7.85
N GLN A 254 -8.40 8.40 6.60
CA GLN A 254 -9.17 7.25 6.11
C GLN A 254 -8.30 5.97 6.07
N PHE A 255 -7.02 6.09 5.76
CA PHE A 255 -6.07 4.98 5.82
C PHE A 255 -5.88 4.52 7.28
N LYS A 256 -5.62 5.44 8.20
CA LYS A 256 -5.46 5.12 9.63
C LYS A 256 -6.68 4.41 10.20
N LYS A 257 -7.88 4.90 9.87
CA LYS A 257 -9.14 4.27 10.27
C LYS A 257 -9.28 2.87 9.65
N THR A 258 -9.06 2.73 8.35
CA THR A 258 -9.18 1.44 7.66
C THR A 258 -8.20 0.40 8.20
N MET A 259 -6.95 0.77 8.51
CA MET A 259 -5.97 -0.14 9.11
C MET A 259 -6.35 -0.60 10.52
N LYS A 260 -7.00 0.28 11.31
CA LYS A 260 -7.56 -0.06 12.62
C LYS A 260 -8.72 -1.03 12.48
N ASP A 261 -9.62 -0.78 11.53
CA ASP A 261 -10.79 -1.62 11.26
C ASP A 261 -10.37 -3.04 10.80
N MET A 262 -9.30 -3.13 10.01
CA MET A 262 -8.68 -4.39 9.58
C MET A 262 -7.82 -5.06 10.67
N GLN A 263 -7.78 -4.57 11.92
CA GLN A 263 -6.99 -5.15 13.02
C GLN A 263 -5.49 -5.32 12.70
N THR A 264 -4.95 -4.48 11.81
CA THR A 264 -3.52 -4.47 11.46
C THR A 264 -2.86 -3.12 11.78
N PRO A 265 -2.93 -2.61 13.03
CA PRO A 265 -2.26 -1.37 13.37
C PRO A 265 -0.73 -1.53 13.22
N CYS A 266 -0.08 -0.54 12.63
CA CYS A 266 1.38 -0.50 12.54
C CYS A 266 1.97 -0.43 13.96
N CYS A 267 3.03 -1.20 14.23
CA CYS A 267 3.72 -1.16 15.51
C CYS A 267 4.60 0.10 15.70
N SER A 268 4.90 0.81 14.60
CA SER A 268 5.75 1.99 14.59
C SER A 268 4.93 3.27 14.67
N PRO A 269 5.37 4.28 15.44
CA PRO A 269 4.67 5.54 15.57
C PRO A 269 4.81 6.40 14.30
N ASP A 270 3.91 7.37 14.12
CA ASP A 270 3.89 8.28 12.97
C ASP A 270 5.22 9.04 12.82
N GLU A 271 5.87 9.43 13.92
CA GLU A 271 7.16 10.11 13.90
C GLU A 271 8.28 9.27 13.28
N VAL A 272 8.20 7.94 13.40
CA VAL A 272 9.13 7.00 12.74
C VAL A 272 8.76 6.84 11.27
N ILE A 273 7.47 6.65 10.96
CA ILE A 273 6.97 6.45 9.58
C ILE A 273 7.28 7.68 8.70
N PHE A 274 7.12 8.88 9.27
CA PHE A 274 7.33 10.16 8.59
C PHE A 274 8.67 10.82 8.96
N GLY A 275 9.60 10.04 9.51
CA GLY A 275 10.93 10.49 9.87
C GLY A 275 11.68 11.07 8.65
N PRO A 276 12.46 12.16 8.82
CA PRO A 276 13.14 12.80 7.70
C PRO A 276 14.34 12.00 7.18
N ASP A 277 14.87 11.09 8.00
CA ASP A 277 16.00 10.23 7.70
C ASP A 277 15.55 8.78 7.61
N PHE A 278 15.76 8.19 6.43
CA PHE A 278 15.36 6.82 6.14
C PHE A 278 16.09 5.79 7.02
N GLN A 279 17.40 5.94 7.22
CA GLN A 279 18.20 4.95 7.96
C GLN A 279 17.81 4.95 9.44
N GLN A 280 17.57 6.14 10.01
CA GLN A 280 17.06 6.29 11.38
C GLN A 280 15.66 5.68 11.51
N SER A 281 14.78 5.95 10.55
CA SER A 281 13.43 5.39 10.53
C SER A 281 13.43 3.87 10.43
N LEU A 282 14.28 3.30 9.56
CA LEU A 282 14.45 1.85 9.42
C LEU A 282 14.92 1.20 10.73
N TYR A 283 15.96 1.77 11.36
CA TYR A 283 16.44 1.29 12.65
C TYR A 283 15.31 1.29 13.70
N CYS A 284 14.55 2.37 13.78
CA CYS A 284 13.43 2.47 14.72
C CYS A 284 12.25 1.54 14.35
N HIS A 285 11.98 1.27 13.07
CA HIS A 285 11.00 0.25 12.67
C HIS A 285 11.40 -1.14 13.18
N LEU A 286 12.66 -1.54 13.00
CA LEU A 286 13.18 -2.81 13.51
C LEU A 286 13.05 -2.86 15.05
N LEU A 287 13.45 -1.79 15.73
CA LEU A 287 13.35 -1.69 17.19
C LEU A 287 11.90 -1.80 17.69
N CYS A 288 10.94 -1.09 17.07
CA CYS A 288 9.52 -1.22 17.39
C CYS A 288 9.01 -2.66 17.19
N GLY A 289 9.44 -3.31 16.10
CA GLY A 289 9.10 -4.70 15.84
C GLY A 289 9.55 -5.62 16.98
N LEU A 290 10.81 -5.49 17.41
CA LEU A 290 11.37 -6.31 18.49
C LEU A 290 10.66 -6.07 19.83
N ILE A 291 10.35 -4.82 20.17
CA ILE A 291 9.60 -4.45 21.39
C ILE A 291 8.25 -5.18 21.43
N PHE A 292 7.55 -5.23 20.29
CA PHE A 292 6.23 -5.86 20.18
C PHE A 292 6.26 -7.26 19.59
N ARG A 293 7.39 -7.99 19.66
CA ARG A 293 7.59 -9.24 18.91
C ARG A 293 6.50 -10.30 19.10
N ASN A 294 5.88 -10.35 20.27
CA ASN A 294 4.82 -11.30 20.60
C ASN A 294 3.44 -10.86 20.07
N GLU A 295 3.25 -9.58 19.75
CA GLU A 295 2.02 -9.05 19.18
C GLU A 295 2.07 -9.01 17.64
N ILE A 296 3.26 -9.08 17.03
CA ILE A 296 3.41 -9.04 15.57
C ILE A 296 2.76 -10.29 14.94
N GLN A 297 1.73 -10.07 14.11
CA GLN A 297 1.06 -11.10 13.32
C GLN A 297 1.30 -10.95 11.82
N VAL A 298 1.70 -9.77 11.38
CA VAL A 298 1.93 -9.47 9.97
C VAL A 298 3.24 -8.72 9.83
N ILE A 299 4.08 -9.12 8.89
CA ILE A 299 5.21 -8.29 8.43
C ILE A 299 4.89 -7.80 7.04
N SER A 300 5.00 -6.50 6.81
CA SER A 300 4.65 -5.95 5.51
C SER A 300 5.53 -4.79 5.04
N SER A 301 5.56 -4.59 3.74
CA SER A 301 6.03 -3.37 3.10
C SER A 301 5.36 -3.25 1.73
N THR A 302 5.51 -2.11 1.06
CA THR A 302 5.01 -1.95 -0.31
C THR A 302 5.67 -2.94 -1.27
N PHE A 303 6.99 -3.17 -1.13
CA PHE A 303 7.78 -4.03 -2.03
C PHE A 303 8.60 -5.06 -1.26
N ALA A 304 8.76 -6.25 -1.85
CA ALA A 304 9.62 -7.33 -1.31
C ALA A 304 11.06 -6.87 -1.05
N HIS A 305 11.62 -6.04 -1.96
CA HIS A 305 12.93 -5.42 -1.79
C HIS A 305 13.09 -4.73 -0.44
N SER A 306 12.09 -3.95 -0.01
CA SER A 306 12.17 -3.19 1.25
C SER A 306 12.26 -4.13 2.45
N ILE A 307 11.53 -5.25 2.44
CA ILE A 307 11.57 -6.24 3.52
C ILE A 307 12.95 -6.91 3.56
N VAL A 308 13.46 -7.34 2.40
CA VAL A 308 14.80 -7.93 2.30
C VAL A 308 15.87 -6.94 2.74
N HIS A 309 15.77 -5.67 2.34
CA HIS A 309 16.68 -4.61 2.75
C HIS A 309 16.64 -4.42 4.26
N SER A 310 15.45 -4.34 4.87
CA SER A 310 15.30 -4.20 6.32
C SER A 310 15.99 -5.32 7.09
N PHE A 311 15.84 -6.58 6.66
CA PHE A 311 16.46 -7.71 7.34
C PHE A 311 17.96 -7.83 7.03
N ARG A 312 18.43 -7.45 5.83
CA ARG A 312 19.87 -7.28 5.57
C ARG A 312 20.48 -6.22 6.48
N SER A 313 19.79 -5.10 6.69
CA SER A 313 20.24 -4.07 7.64
C SER A 313 20.21 -4.56 9.07
N PHE A 314 19.22 -5.38 9.46
CA PHE A 314 19.16 -6.00 10.77
C PHE A 314 20.41 -6.84 11.05
N GLU A 315 20.89 -7.65 10.10
CA GLU A 315 22.13 -8.45 10.26
C GLU A 315 23.34 -7.59 10.66
N LEU A 316 23.36 -6.31 10.27
CA LEU A 316 24.47 -5.39 10.55
C LEU A 316 24.36 -4.69 11.90
N VAL A 317 23.14 -4.55 12.45
CA VAL A 317 22.88 -3.69 13.62
C VAL A 317 22.15 -4.40 14.77
N TRP A 318 21.93 -5.71 14.68
CA TRP A 318 21.16 -6.46 15.68
C TRP A 318 21.76 -6.40 17.10
N GLU A 319 23.08 -6.36 17.24
CA GLU A 319 23.74 -6.21 18.55
C GLU A 319 23.45 -4.85 19.18
N GLU A 320 23.45 -3.79 18.36
CA GLU A 320 23.10 -2.42 18.77
C GLU A 320 21.62 -2.36 19.21
N LEU A 321 20.72 -2.99 18.43
CA LEU A 321 19.30 -3.11 18.78
C LEU A 321 19.09 -3.85 20.11
N CYS A 322 19.81 -4.95 20.34
CA CYS A 322 19.77 -5.67 21.62
C CYS A 322 20.26 -4.79 22.79
N SER A 323 21.32 -4.00 22.59
CA SER A 323 21.83 -3.06 23.60
C SER A 323 20.80 -1.98 23.94
N ASP A 324 20.11 -1.42 22.93
CA ASP A 324 19.07 -0.41 23.14
C ASP A 324 17.89 -0.97 23.96
N ILE A 325 17.46 -2.21 23.67
CA ILE A 325 16.41 -2.90 24.45
C ILE A 325 16.89 -3.18 25.88
N LYS A 326 18.12 -3.70 26.04
CA LYS A 326 18.68 -4.06 27.35
C LYS A 326 18.79 -2.87 28.29
N THR A 327 19.28 -1.74 27.77
CA THR A 327 19.51 -0.52 28.57
C THR A 327 18.28 0.38 28.63
N GLY A 328 17.30 0.18 27.77
CA GLY A 328 16.16 1.09 27.61
C GLY A 328 16.56 2.45 27.04
N THR A 329 17.74 2.58 26.45
CA THR A 329 18.29 3.85 25.94
C THR A 329 18.49 3.73 24.44
N LEU A 330 17.93 4.68 23.68
CA LEU A 330 18.08 4.68 22.23
C LEU A 330 19.49 5.10 21.81
N SER A 331 20.05 4.40 20.83
CA SER A 331 21.38 4.67 20.25
C SER A 331 21.60 6.13 19.85
N ALA A 332 22.86 6.57 19.94
CA ALA A 332 23.33 7.87 19.45
C ALA A 332 23.24 8.01 17.91
N ARG A 333 23.08 6.90 17.18
CA ARG A 333 22.77 6.89 15.74
C ARG A 333 21.51 7.68 15.42
N ILE A 334 20.52 7.62 16.31
CA ILE A 334 19.27 8.35 16.14
C ILE A 334 19.49 9.77 16.65
N THR A 335 19.55 10.71 15.72
CA THR A 335 19.82 12.13 15.98
C THR A 335 18.55 12.97 15.89
N ASP A 336 17.52 12.49 15.17
CA ASP A 336 16.27 13.23 15.02
C ASP A 336 15.51 13.34 16.37
N PRO A 337 15.23 14.57 16.85
CA PRO A 337 14.64 14.78 18.17
C PRO A 337 13.18 14.29 18.27
N THR A 338 12.44 14.30 17.15
CA THR A 338 11.04 13.86 17.12
C THR A 338 10.95 12.34 17.23
N ILE A 339 11.78 11.62 16.48
CA ILE A 339 11.92 10.16 16.60
C ILE A 339 12.39 9.78 18.00
N ARG A 340 13.41 10.47 18.55
CA ARG A 340 13.91 10.21 19.90
C ARG A 340 12.82 10.33 20.96
N THR A 341 11.99 11.37 20.87
CA THR A 341 10.90 11.61 21.83
C THR A 341 9.79 10.57 21.70
N ALA A 342 9.46 10.13 20.48
CA ALA A 342 8.49 9.07 20.25
C ALA A 342 8.99 7.72 20.81
N MET A 343 10.23 7.34 20.47
CA MET A 343 10.83 6.08 20.91
C MET A 343 11.06 6.01 22.43
N ALA A 344 11.39 7.14 23.08
CA ALA A 344 11.57 7.20 24.54
C ALA A 344 10.28 6.85 25.32
N LYS A 345 9.09 7.01 24.72
CA LYS A 345 7.82 6.62 25.34
C LYS A 345 7.58 5.10 25.30
N MET A 346 8.24 4.41 24.37
CA MET A 346 8.02 2.99 24.07
C MET A 346 9.14 2.12 24.65
N LEU A 347 10.37 2.60 24.59
CA LEU A 347 11.55 1.88 25.02
C LEU A 347 11.63 1.84 26.55
N LYS A 348 11.71 0.64 27.11
CA LYS A 348 11.91 0.39 28.54
C LYS A 348 13.05 -0.63 28.68
N PRO A 349 13.88 -0.55 29.74
CA PRO A 349 14.93 -1.54 29.94
C PRO A 349 14.33 -2.94 30.08
N ASP A 350 14.71 -3.84 29.17
CA ASP A 350 14.28 -5.25 29.17
C ASP A 350 15.47 -6.17 28.85
N PRO A 351 16.32 -6.47 29.85
CA PRO A 351 17.48 -7.34 29.65
C PRO A 351 17.12 -8.76 29.24
N GLU A 352 16.00 -9.30 29.72
CA GLU A 352 15.56 -10.66 29.41
C GLU A 352 15.19 -10.79 27.94
N LEU A 353 14.45 -9.82 27.39
CA LEU A 353 14.13 -9.77 25.97
C LEU A 353 15.40 -9.64 25.11
N ALA A 354 16.32 -8.75 25.50
CA ALA A 354 17.56 -8.55 24.77
C ALA A 354 18.43 -9.81 24.72
N ASP A 355 18.62 -10.48 25.86
CA ASP A 355 19.42 -11.72 25.95
C ASP A 355 18.76 -12.85 25.12
N LYS A 356 17.42 -12.95 25.14
CA LYS A 356 16.67 -13.91 24.33
C LYS A 356 16.79 -13.67 22.82
N ILE A 357 16.73 -12.41 22.38
CA ILE A 357 16.95 -12.06 20.97
C ILE A 357 18.39 -12.39 20.58
N HIS A 358 19.35 -12.07 21.47
CA HIS A 358 20.75 -12.34 21.23
C HIS A 358 21.04 -13.85 21.08
N GLU A 359 20.49 -14.68 21.96
CA GLU A 359 20.60 -16.14 21.88
C GLU A 359 20.04 -16.67 20.56
N LYS A 360 18.84 -16.24 20.19
CA LYS A 360 18.21 -16.61 18.90
C LYS A 360 19.07 -16.22 17.71
N CYS A 361 19.46 -14.95 17.61
CA CYS A 361 20.31 -14.46 16.51
C CYS A 361 21.65 -15.20 16.43
N SER A 362 22.30 -15.46 17.57
CA SER A 362 23.60 -16.15 17.61
C SER A 362 23.50 -17.62 17.22
N SER A 363 22.34 -18.24 17.41
CA SER A 363 22.10 -19.66 17.06
C SER A 363 21.80 -19.88 15.58
N LEU A 364 21.44 -18.82 14.84
CA LEU A 364 21.05 -18.92 13.44
C LEU A 364 22.25 -19.15 12.54
N THR A 365 22.15 -20.12 11.65
CA THR A 365 23.14 -20.31 10.58
C THR A 365 22.72 -19.50 9.36
N ASN A 366 23.58 -18.56 8.96
CA ASN A 366 23.36 -17.71 7.79
C ASN A 366 21.99 -16.99 7.80
N TRP A 367 21.42 -16.68 8.98
CA TRP A 367 20.15 -15.96 9.11
C TRP A 367 18.91 -16.64 8.47
N TYR A 368 18.97 -17.94 8.21
CA TYR A 368 17.81 -18.67 7.68
C TYR A 368 16.69 -18.72 8.74
N GLY A 369 15.44 -18.46 8.33
CA GLY A 369 14.29 -18.48 9.26
C GLY A 369 14.29 -17.36 10.31
N LEU A 370 15.11 -16.31 10.10
CA LEU A 370 15.25 -15.19 11.04
C LEU A 370 13.90 -14.61 11.49
N ILE A 371 12.96 -14.42 10.57
CA ILE A 371 11.67 -13.80 10.85
C ILE A 371 10.84 -14.68 11.80
N GLU A 372 10.83 -15.99 11.54
CA GLU A 372 10.12 -16.98 12.35
C GLU A 372 10.67 -17.04 13.78
N GLU A 373 11.99 -16.96 13.92
CA GLU A 373 12.64 -16.95 15.23
C GLU A 373 12.37 -15.66 16.02
N LEU A 374 12.44 -14.50 15.37
CA LEU A 374 12.19 -13.21 16.01
C LEU A 374 10.72 -13.03 16.38
N PHE A 375 9.80 -13.39 15.49
CA PHE A 375 8.38 -13.05 15.57
C PHE A 375 7.49 -14.31 15.52
N PRO A 376 7.30 -14.99 16.67
CA PRO A 376 6.72 -16.34 16.72
C PRO A 376 5.23 -16.40 16.36
N ASN A 377 4.53 -15.26 16.33
CA ASN A 377 3.10 -15.18 16.06
C ASN A 377 2.77 -14.67 14.65
N VAL A 378 3.79 -14.44 13.80
CA VAL A 378 3.59 -14.00 12.42
C VAL A 378 2.83 -15.07 11.64
N LYS A 379 1.78 -14.62 10.95
CA LYS A 379 0.93 -15.46 10.10
C LYS A 379 1.39 -15.44 8.65
N TYR A 380 1.85 -14.30 8.17
CA TYR A 380 2.29 -14.11 6.80
C TYR A 380 3.16 -12.87 6.63
N ILE A 381 3.91 -12.85 5.51
CA ILE A 381 4.62 -11.68 5.01
C ILE A 381 3.87 -11.14 3.80
N TYR A 382 3.61 -9.83 3.79
CA TYR A 382 2.75 -9.18 2.79
C TYR A 382 3.45 -8.04 2.05
N GLY A 383 3.36 -8.03 0.73
CA GLY A 383 3.91 -6.95 -0.10
C GLY A 383 3.83 -7.27 -1.58
N ILE A 384 4.18 -6.32 -2.45
CA ILE A 384 4.27 -6.59 -3.89
C ILE A 384 5.52 -7.43 -4.16
N MET A 385 5.30 -8.60 -4.75
CA MET A 385 6.31 -9.64 -4.96
C MET A 385 6.42 -10.12 -6.42
N THR A 386 5.61 -9.56 -7.31
CA THR A 386 5.56 -9.90 -8.74
C THR A 386 6.44 -8.98 -9.59
N GLY A 387 6.74 -9.41 -10.82
CA GLY A 387 7.51 -8.63 -11.78
C GLY A 387 8.92 -8.33 -11.25
N SER A 388 9.31 -7.05 -11.20
CA SER A 388 10.65 -6.62 -10.78
C SER A 388 11.04 -6.99 -9.34
N MET A 389 10.09 -7.50 -8.55
CA MET A 389 10.27 -7.94 -7.17
C MET A 389 10.56 -9.44 -7.04
N GLU A 390 10.29 -10.24 -8.06
CA GLU A 390 10.52 -11.69 -8.05
C GLU A 390 11.97 -12.09 -7.69
N PRO A 391 13.02 -11.37 -8.13
CA PRO A 391 14.41 -11.71 -7.74
C PRO A 391 14.66 -11.72 -6.23
N TYR A 392 13.86 -10.97 -5.47
CA TYR A 392 14.00 -10.89 -4.01
C TYR A 392 13.33 -12.05 -3.28
N LEU A 393 12.48 -12.83 -3.95
CA LEU A 393 11.72 -13.91 -3.32
C LEU A 393 12.61 -14.98 -2.72
N LYS A 394 13.73 -15.32 -3.38
CA LYS A 394 14.69 -16.31 -2.84
C LYS A 394 15.22 -15.87 -1.47
N LYS A 395 15.72 -14.62 -1.37
CA LYS A 395 16.25 -14.09 -0.11
C LYS A 395 15.14 -13.84 0.92
N LEU A 396 13.95 -13.43 0.47
CA LEU A 396 12.82 -13.25 1.37
C LEU A 396 12.36 -14.58 1.98
N ARG A 397 12.24 -15.66 1.20
CA ARG A 397 11.96 -17.02 1.69
C ARG A 397 13.03 -17.50 2.66
N HIS A 398 14.29 -17.18 2.37
CA HIS A 398 15.40 -17.49 3.27
C HIS A 398 15.21 -16.86 4.65
N TYR A 399 14.84 -15.58 4.74
CA TYR A 399 14.52 -14.95 6.03
C TYR A 399 13.20 -15.43 6.64
N ALA A 400 12.19 -15.70 5.80
CA ALA A 400 10.85 -16.10 6.21
C ALA A 400 10.80 -17.49 6.84
N GLY A 401 11.70 -18.39 6.44
CA GLY A 401 11.63 -19.79 6.86
C GLY A 401 10.35 -20.45 6.33
N GLY A 402 9.49 -20.92 7.25
CA GLY A 402 8.20 -21.52 6.92
C GLY A 402 7.04 -20.55 6.70
N ILE A 403 7.26 -19.24 6.89
CA ILE A 403 6.17 -18.25 6.87
C ILE A 403 5.65 -18.00 5.43
N PRO A 404 4.33 -18.07 5.19
CA PRO A 404 3.72 -17.78 3.90
C PRO A 404 4.05 -16.37 3.36
N LEU A 405 4.36 -16.30 2.07
CA LEU A 405 4.58 -15.06 1.33
C LEU A 405 3.34 -14.72 0.48
N LEU A 406 2.70 -13.60 0.77
CA LEU A 406 1.44 -13.19 0.16
C LEU A 406 1.66 -11.94 -0.70
N SER A 407 1.35 -12.06 -1.99
CA SER A 407 1.42 -10.92 -2.91
C SER A 407 0.30 -9.92 -2.64
N ALA A 408 0.69 -8.65 -2.54
CA ALA A 408 -0.24 -7.52 -2.43
C ALA A 408 -0.92 -7.21 -3.76
N ASP A 409 -1.89 -6.30 -3.70
CA ASP A 409 -2.78 -5.92 -4.80
C ASP A 409 -2.06 -5.22 -5.97
N TYR A 410 -2.74 -5.15 -7.11
CA TYR A 410 -2.22 -4.54 -8.33
C TYR A 410 -2.75 -3.12 -8.54
N GLY A 411 -1.83 -2.15 -8.58
CA GLY A 411 -2.12 -0.76 -8.88
C GLY A 411 -0.88 0.06 -9.22
N SER A 412 -1.10 1.32 -9.58
CA SER A 412 -0.07 2.31 -9.89
C SER A 412 -0.36 3.65 -9.21
N SER A 413 0.46 4.66 -9.48
CA SER A 413 0.19 6.04 -9.01
C SER A 413 -1.03 6.67 -9.71
N GLU A 414 -1.36 6.17 -10.90
CA GLU A 414 -2.49 6.58 -11.75
C GLU A 414 -3.82 5.95 -11.34
N GLY A 415 -3.80 4.85 -10.58
CA GLY A 415 -4.98 4.21 -10.03
C GLY A 415 -4.75 2.75 -9.67
N TRP A 416 -5.66 2.19 -8.87
CA TRP A 416 -5.71 0.76 -8.61
C TRP A 416 -6.43 0.02 -9.73
N ILE A 417 -6.08 -1.25 -9.92
CA ILE A 417 -6.64 -2.09 -10.97
C ILE A 417 -7.36 -3.30 -10.36
N GLY A 418 -6.65 -4.11 -9.56
CA GLY A 418 -7.20 -5.38 -9.08
C GLY A 418 -6.67 -5.80 -7.71
N ALA A 419 -7.50 -6.58 -7.00
CA ALA A 419 -7.17 -7.14 -5.70
C ALA A 419 -6.70 -8.59 -5.82
N ASN A 420 -5.82 -9.02 -4.92
CA ASN A 420 -5.48 -10.43 -4.80
C ASN A 420 -6.55 -11.17 -3.98
N VAL A 421 -7.45 -11.87 -4.67
CA VAL A 421 -8.52 -12.69 -4.06
C VAL A 421 -8.14 -14.16 -3.86
N ASN A 422 -6.93 -14.54 -4.29
CA ASN A 422 -6.37 -15.89 -4.14
C ASN A 422 -5.05 -15.84 -3.34
N PRO A 423 -5.09 -15.44 -2.05
CA PRO A 423 -3.89 -15.14 -1.26
C PRO A 423 -3.01 -16.37 -0.98
N THR A 424 -3.51 -17.58 -1.19
CA THR A 424 -2.75 -18.84 -1.02
C THR A 424 -1.87 -19.19 -2.22
N ARG A 425 -2.06 -18.52 -3.37
CA ARG A 425 -1.20 -18.73 -4.55
C ARG A 425 0.23 -18.25 -4.25
N PRO A 426 1.26 -18.99 -4.70
CA PRO A 426 2.63 -18.54 -4.54
C PRO A 426 2.85 -17.23 -5.31
N PRO A 427 3.77 -16.35 -4.87
CA PRO A 427 3.99 -15.05 -5.50
C PRO A 427 4.21 -15.08 -7.02
N GLU A 428 4.92 -16.09 -7.54
CA GLU A 428 5.20 -16.28 -8.97
C GLU A 428 3.94 -16.56 -9.81
N MET A 429 2.87 -17.04 -9.16
CA MET A 429 1.56 -17.32 -9.76
C MET A 429 0.48 -16.41 -9.19
N ALA A 430 0.87 -15.28 -8.59
CA ALA A 430 -0.08 -14.32 -8.06
C ALA A 430 -0.91 -13.71 -9.19
N THR A 431 -2.20 -13.53 -8.91
CA THR A 431 -3.20 -13.04 -9.85
C THR A 431 -4.08 -12.01 -9.19
N PHE A 432 -4.51 -11.03 -9.97
CA PHE A 432 -5.25 -9.88 -9.48
C PHE A 432 -6.59 -9.79 -10.21
N ALA A 433 -7.68 -9.97 -9.47
CA ALA A 433 -9.02 -9.82 -10.03
C ALA A 433 -9.37 -8.33 -10.10
N VAL A 434 -9.74 -7.86 -11.28
CA VAL A 434 -10.05 -6.43 -11.50
C VAL A 434 -11.33 -6.07 -10.76
N LEU A 435 -11.34 -4.94 -10.03
CA LEU A 435 -12.56 -4.40 -9.44
C LEU A 435 -13.27 -3.52 -10.49
N PRO A 436 -14.42 -3.92 -11.04
CA PRO A 436 -14.99 -3.25 -12.19
C PRO A 436 -15.60 -1.86 -11.89
N ASN A 437 -15.68 -1.44 -10.63
CA ASN A 437 -16.32 -0.18 -10.22
C ASN A 437 -15.34 0.97 -9.94
N ILE A 438 -14.03 0.71 -9.89
CA ILE A 438 -13.03 1.72 -9.48
C ILE A 438 -12.50 2.57 -10.65
N GLY A 439 -12.83 2.17 -11.87
CA GLY A 439 -12.42 2.81 -13.12
C GLY A 439 -12.96 2.03 -14.31
N TYR A 440 -12.94 2.62 -15.49
CA TYR A 440 -13.25 1.93 -16.74
C TYR A 440 -11.96 1.43 -17.39
N PHE A 441 -11.92 0.15 -17.74
CA PHE A 441 -10.71 -0.56 -18.18
C PHE A 441 -10.87 -1.07 -19.62
N GLU A 442 -9.89 -0.74 -20.43
CA GLU A 442 -9.72 -1.26 -21.79
C GLU A 442 -8.36 -1.99 -21.88
N PHE A 443 -8.23 -2.90 -22.84
CA PHE A 443 -7.05 -3.74 -23.00
C PHE A 443 -6.61 -3.74 -24.46
N ILE A 444 -5.37 -3.32 -24.74
CA ILE A 444 -4.80 -3.33 -26.09
C ILE A 444 -4.12 -4.69 -26.30
N PRO A 445 -4.60 -5.54 -27.23
CA PRO A 445 -3.96 -6.83 -27.52
C PRO A 445 -2.52 -6.65 -28.02
N LEU A 446 -1.58 -7.48 -27.54
CA LEU A 446 -0.19 -7.43 -28.00
C LEU A 446 0.11 -8.38 -29.16
N ARG A 447 -0.87 -9.15 -29.65
CA ARG A 447 -0.73 -9.98 -30.85
C ARG A 447 -0.33 -9.15 -32.07
N GLU A 448 0.63 -9.64 -32.84
CA GLU A 448 0.98 -9.04 -34.14
C GLU A 448 -0.17 -9.31 -35.13
N ILE A 449 -0.90 -8.24 -35.48
CA ILE A 449 -1.89 -8.31 -36.56
C ILE A 449 -1.13 -8.01 -37.86
N GLY A 450 -0.67 -9.05 -38.56
CA GLY A 450 -0.14 -8.92 -39.93
C GLY A 450 0.90 -9.97 -40.34
N SER A 451 0.92 -10.33 -41.64
CA SER A 451 2.06 -11.03 -42.25
C SER A 451 3.29 -10.11 -42.32
N PRO A 452 4.53 -10.67 -42.39
CA PRO A 452 5.78 -9.89 -42.44
C PRO A 452 5.83 -8.84 -43.57
N GLU A 453 5.02 -9.00 -44.63
CA GLU A 453 4.96 -8.10 -45.78
C GLU A 453 4.10 -6.83 -45.56
N SER A 454 3.30 -6.75 -44.48
CA SER A 454 2.40 -5.61 -44.20
C SER A 454 2.99 -4.55 -43.25
N ALA A 455 4.26 -4.65 -42.89
CA ALA A 455 4.93 -3.84 -41.87
C ALA A 455 4.94 -2.31 -42.11
N LEU A 456 4.49 -1.84 -43.28
CA LEU A 456 4.46 -0.42 -43.65
C LEU A 456 3.18 0.32 -43.21
N VAL A 457 2.13 -0.37 -42.78
CA VAL A 457 0.93 0.25 -42.19
C VAL A 457 0.54 -0.51 -40.92
N ARG A 458 1.24 -0.22 -39.82
CA ARG A 458 0.87 -0.75 -38.49
C ARG A 458 -0.42 -0.07 -38.03
N VAL A 459 -1.57 -0.69 -38.31
CA VAL A 459 -2.82 -0.33 -37.64
C VAL A 459 -2.69 -0.80 -36.19
N GLU A 460 -2.67 0.13 -35.22
CA GLU A 460 -2.67 -0.26 -33.80
C GLU A 460 -3.94 -1.08 -33.50
N PRO A 461 -3.80 -2.23 -32.81
CA PRO A 461 -4.94 -3.07 -32.49
C PRO A 461 -5.95 -2.30 -31.63
N ARG A 462 -7.23 -2.41 -32.00
CA ARG A 462 -8.32 -1.75 -31.26
C ARG A 462 -8.39 -2.31 -29.83
N PRO A 463 -8.47 -1.47 -28.79
CA PRO A 463 -8.68 -1.94 -27.43
C PRO A 463 -9.99 -2.73 -27.29
N VAL A 464 -9.99 -3.75 -26.43
CA VAL A 464 -11.17 -4.53 -26.04
C VAL A 464 -11.60 -4.17 -24.61
N GLY A 465 -12.88 -4.38 -24.29
CA GLY A 465 -13.40 -4.12 -22.94
C GLY A 465 -12.94 -5.15 -21.91
N LEU A 466 -13.14 -4.85 -20.62
CA LEU A 466 -12.71 -5.68 -19.49
C LEU A 466 -13.09 -7.17 -19.60
N THR A 467 -14.30 -7.48 -20.07
CA THR A 467 -14.81 -8.86 -20.15
C THR A 467 -14.57 -9.52 -21.50
N ASP A 468 -14.07 -8.78 -22.49
CA ASP A 468 -13.89 -9.24 -23.87
C ASP A 468 -12.44 -9.70 -24.13
N VAL A 469 -11.63 -9.81 -23.07
CA VAL A 469 -10.27 -10.34 -23.11
C VAL A 469 -10.26 -11.87 -23.17
N GLU A 470 -9.21 -12.44 -23.75
CA GLU A 470 -9.06 -13.88 -23.97
C GLU A 470 -8.04 -14.49 -23.00
N VAL A 471 -8.37 -15.65 -22.43
CA VAL A 471 -7.46 -16.37 -21.52
C VAL A 471 -6.22 -16.82 -22.28
N GLY A 472 -5.05 -16.58 -21.69
CA GLY A 472 -3.74 -16.91 -22.26
C GLY A 472 -3.09 -15.76 -23.02
N GLU A 473 -3.86 -14.75 -23.43
CA GLU A 473 -3.38 -13.61 -24.21
C GLU A 473 -2.80 -12.49 -23.32
N GLU A 474 -1.92 -11.70 -23.93
CA GLU A 474 -1.25 -10.57 -23.29
C GLU A 474 -1.77 -9.23 -23.82
N TYR A 475 -1.96 -8.29 -22.89
CA TYR A 475 -2.56 -6.99 -23.16
C TYR A 475 -1.81 -5.87 -22.46
N GLU A 476 -1.78 -4.69 -23.09
CA GLU A 476 -1.46 -3.44 -22.40
C GLU A 476 -2.72 -2.85 -21.75
N VAL A 477 -2.61 -2.47 -20.48
CA VAL A 477 -3.74 -1.90 -19.71
C VAL A 477 -3.97 -0.43 -20.07
N VAL A 478 -5.22 -0.09 -20.34
CA VAL A 478 -5.71 1.27 -20.55
C VAL A 478 -6.75 1.59 -19.48
N VAL A 479 -6.62 2.75 -18.83
CA VAL A 479 -7.50 3.15 -17.73
C VAL A 479 -8.19 4.48 -18.00
N THR A 480 -9.47 4.53 -17.64
CA THR A 480 -10.25 5.74 -17.46
C THR A 480 -10.65 5.86 -15.99
N SER A 481 -10.24 6.95 -15.32
CA SER A 481 -10.41 7.15 -13.88
C SER A 481 -11.28 8.37 -13.56
N PHE A 482 -11.86 8.37 -12.36
CA PHE A 482 -12.64 9.49 -11.83
C PHE A 482 -11.83 10.80 -11.70
N ALA A 483 -10.51 10.71 -11.54
CA ALA A 483 -9.62 11.87 -11.43
C ALA A 483 -9.20 12.46 -12.81
N GLY A 484 -9.81 12.00 -13.90
CA GLY A 484 -9.67 12.61 -15.21
C GLY A 484 -8.50 12.09 -16.04
N LEU A 485 -8.04 10.87 -15.78
CA LEU A 485 -7.29 10.11 -16.78
C LEU A 485 -8.32 9.45 -17.69
N TYR A 486 -8.29 9.71 -19.00
CA TYR A 486 -9.24 9.17 -19.97
C TYR A 486 -8.49 8.39 -21.04
N ARG A 487 -8.82 7.10 -21.21
CA ARG A 487 -8.14 6.17 -22.12
C ARG A 487 -6.62 6.27 -22.03
N TYR A 488 -6.14 6.37 -20.79
CA TYR A 488 -4.74 6.55 -20.47
C TYR A 488 -4.01 5.21 -20.56
N ARG A 489 -2.99 5.14 -21.41
CA ARG A 489 -2.10 3.99 -21.55
C ARG A 489 -1.20 3.89 -20.33
N LEU A 490 -1.43 2.87 -19.50
CA LEU A 490 -0.64 2.63 -18.30
C LEU A 490 0.78 2.16 -18.65
N GLY A 491 0.92 1.44 -19.77
CA GLY A 491 2.16 0.83 -20.22
C GLY A 491 2.54 -0.45 -19.46
N ASP A 492 1.68 -0.91 -18.55
CA ASP A 492 1.79 -2.21 -17.91
C ASP A 492 1.23 -3.30 -18.86
N VAL A 493 1.96 -4.39 -19.00
CA VAL A 493 1.58 -5.58 -19.74
C VAL A 493 1.10 -6.64 -18.77
N VAL A 494 -0.08 -7.19 -19.03
CA VAL A 494 -0.72 -8.21 -18.21
C VAL A 494 -1.14 -9.40 -19.07
N LYS A 495 -1.08 -10.59 -18.49
CA LYS A 495 -1.61 -11.83 -19.07
C LYS A 495 -2.93 -12.18 -18.38
N VAL A 496 -3.94 -12.52 -19.15
CA VAL A 496 -5.21 -13.03 -18.59
C VAL A 496 -5.04 -14.52 -18.31
N VAL A 497 -5.11 -14.91 -17.05
CA VAL A 497 -4.92 -16.33 -16.65
C VAL A 497 -6.24 -17.07 -16.43
N GLY A 498 -7.34 -16.32 -16.27
CA GLY A 498 -8.65 -16.86 -15.96
C GLY A 498 -9.63 -15.74 -15.61
N PHE A 499 -10.75 -16.12 -14.99
CA PHE A 499 -11.80 -15.20 -14.58
C PHE A 499 -12.29 -15.56 -13.18
N HIS A 500 -12.55 -14.53 -12.36
CA HIS A 500 -13.35 -14.64 -11.14
C HIS A 500 -14.76 -14.16 -11.46
N ASN A 501 -15.73 -15.07 -11.48
CA ASN A 501 -17.04 -14.82 -12.10
C ASN A 501 -16.90 -14.32 -13.54
N SER A 502 -17.20 -13.04 -13.80
CA SER A 502 -17.06 -12.40 -15.12
C SER A 502 -15.94 -11.36 -15.19
N THR A 503 -15.22 -11.09 -14.09
CA THR A 503 -14.04 -10.19 -14.11
C THR A 503 -12.75 -10.98 -14.38
N PRO A 504 -11.82 -10.50 -15.21
CA PRO A 504 -10.59 -11.23 -15.49
C PRO A 504 -9.64 -11.26 -14.29
N GLU A 505 -8.94 -12.38 -14.14
CA GLU A 505 -7.77 -12.51 -13.27
C GLU A 505 -6.52 -12.19 -14.09
N LEU A 506 -5.82 -11.13 -13.70
CA LEU A 506 -4.63 -10.64 -14.38
C LEU A 506 -3.36 -11.12 -13.69
N GLN A 507 -2.40 -11.59 -14.46
CA GLN A 507 -1.02 -11.78 -14.01
C GLN A 507 -0.16 -10.66 -14.60
N PHE A 508 0.56 -9.93 -13.74
CA PHE A 508 1.47 -8.89 -14.20
C PHE A 508 2.68 -9.52 -14.92
N VAL A 509 2.98 -9.04 -16.12
CA VAL A 509 4.13 -9.52 -16.92
C VAL A 509 5.29 -8.55 -16.81
N CYS A 510 5.14 -7.34 -17.32
CA CYS A 510 6.21 -6.35 -17.34
C CYS A 510 5.67 -4.93 -17.60
N ARG A 511 6.57 -3.94 -17.66
CA ARG A 511 6.27 -2.63 -18.27
C ARG A 511 6.84 -2.57 -19.67
N ARG A 512 5.99 -2.23 -20.64
CA ARG A 512 6.32 -2.19 -22.07
C ARG A 512 7.56 -1.36 -22.40
N ASN A 513 7.75 -0.23 -21.71
CA ASN A 513 8.87 0.69 -21.94
C ASN A 513 10.20 0.24 -21.30
N LEU A 514 10.28 -0.94 -20.69
CA LEU A 514 11.47 -1.48 -20.03
C LEU A 514 12.01 -2.76 -20.69
N MET A 515 11.52 -3.14 -21.87
CA MET A 515 12.03 -4.29 -22.61
C MET A 515 13.34 -3.95 -23.35
N PRO A 516 14.48 -4.60 -23.04
CA PRO A 516 15.70 -4.43 -23.82
C PRO A 516 15.59 -5.18 -25.15
N THR A 517 15.59 -4.43 -26.26
CA THR A 517 15.59 -4.96 -27.62
C THR A 517 16.72 -4.31 -28.42
N ILE A 518 17.51 -5.12 -29.14
CA ILE A 518 18.53 -4.62 -30.09
C ILE A 518 18.05 -4.81 -31.54
N ASN A 519 17.41 -5.93 -31.84
CA ASN A 519 16.96 -6.27 -33.19
C ASN A 519 15.49 -6.75 -33.18
N ILE A 520 15.22 -7.97 -33.66
CA ILE A 520 13.89 -8.60 -33.60
C ILE A 520 13.58 -9.19 -32.22
N ASP A 521 14.57 -9.20 -31.33
CA ASP A 521 14.52 -9.87 -30.05
C ASP A 521 13.62 -9.12 -29.04
N LYS A 522 12.85 -9.87 -28.26
CA LYS A 522 11.87 -9.31 -27.32
C LYS A 522 12.09 -9.85 -25.91
N ASN A 523 13.30 -9.63 -25.39
CA ASN A 523 13.64 -10.07 -24.05
C ASN A 523 12.85 -9.27 -23.02
N THR A 524 12.15 -9.98 -22.13
CA THR A 524 11.43 -9.39 -21.00
C THR A 524 12.33 -9.32 -19.76
N GLU A 525 11.88 -8.57 -18.75
CA GLU A 525 12.50 -8.57 -17.42
C GLU A 525 12.55 -9.99 -16.81
N LYS A 526 11.56 -10.82 -17.12
CA LYS A 526 11.48 -12.22 -16.68
C LYS A 526 12.53 -13.09 -17.36
N ASP A 527 12.74 -12.92 -18.67
CA ASP A 527 13.78 -13.68 -19.40
C ASP A 527 15.18 -13.36 -18.88
N LEU A 528 15.43 -12.07 -18.59
CA LEU A 528 16.66 -11.63 -17.94
C LEU A 528 16.82 -12.26 -16.55
N GLN A 529 15.76 -12.25 -15.73
CA GLN A 529 15.79 -12.85 -14.40
C GLN A 529 16.09 -14.35 -14.47
N LEU A 530 15.40 -15.11 -15.33
CA LEU A 530 15.62 -16.55 -15.50
C LEU A 530 17.05 -16.85 -15.94
N SER A 531 17.61 -16.03 -16.82
CA SER A 531 19.01 -16.14 -17.25
C SER A 531 19.99 -15.89 -16.10
N VAL A 532 19.73 -14.85 -15.28
CA VAL A 532 20.53 -14.57 -14.08
C VAL A 532 20.43 -15.69 -13.06
N GLU A 533 19.23 -16.23 -12.82
CA GLU A 533 19.03 -17.35 -11.89
C GLU A 533 19.75 -18.63 -12.34
N ALA A 534 19.77 -18.91 -13.64
CA ALA A 534 20.51 -20.04 -14.19
C ALA A 534 22.02 -19.89 -13.98
N ALA A 535 22.58 -18.74 -14.35
CA ALA A 535 24.01 -18.46 -14.20
C ALA A 535 24.43 -18.37 -12.72
N ALA A 536 23.61 -17.76 -11.86
CA ALA A 536 23.88 -17.63 -10.43
C ALA A 536 23.97 -18.99 -9.69
N LYS A 537 23.46 -20.09 -10.27
CA LYS A 537 23.66 -21.44 -9.71
C LYS A 537 25.15 -21.83 -9.71
N LEU A 538 25.94 -21.35 -10.67
CA LEU A 538 27.37 -21.66 -10.75
C LEU A 538 28.15 -21.05 -9.57
N LEU A 539 27.74 -19.87 -9.10
CA LEU A 539 28.31 -19.21 -7.91
C LEU A 539 28.12 -19.99 -6.61
N THR A 540 27.14 -20.92 -6.56
CA THR A 540 26.88 -21.71 -5.36
C THR A 540 28.05 -22.62 -5.00
N ALA A 541 28.86 -23.03 -5.98
CA ALA A 541 30.08 -23.81 -5.76
C ALA A 541 31.08 -23.08 -4.85
N GLU A 542 31.12 -21.75 -4.91
CA GLU A 542 31.97 -20.90 -4.09
C GLU A 542 31.23 -20.30 -2.88
N LYS A 543 30.00 -20.76 -2.59
CA LYS A 543 29.11 -20.21 -1.55
C LYS A 543 28.84 -18.70 -1.73
N LEU A 544 28.82 -18.25 -2.98
CA LEU A 544 28.53 -16.87 -3.34
C LEU A 544 27.08 -16.73 -3.83
N GLU A 545 26.54 -15.52 -3.71
CA GLU A 545 25.22 -15.16 -4.22
C GLU A 545 25.29 -13.84 -4.99
N VAL A 546 24.44 -13.72 -6.01
CA VAL A 546 24.17 -12.41 -6.64
C VAL A 546 23.34 -11.60 -5.65
N VAL A 547 23.87 -10.47 -5.21
CA VAL A 547 23.23 -9.55 -4.26
C VAL A 547 22.09 -8.81 -4.93
N ASP A 548 22.35 -8.29 -6.14
CA ASP A 548 21.39 -7.65 -7.04
C ASP A 548 21.99 -7.54 -8.47
N PHE A 549 21.16 -7.24 -9.47
CA PHE A 549 21.58 -7.12 -10.88
C PHE A 549 20.80 -6.07 -11.68
N THR A 550 21.38 -5.60 -12.78
CA THR A 550 20.68 -4.78 -13.79
C THR A 550 21.29 -5.02 -15.16
N SER A 551 20.67 -4.52 -16.22
CA SER A 551 21.18 -4.65 -17.59
C SER A 551 21.15 -3.32 -18.32
N GLN A 552 21.88 -3.28 -19.42
CA GLN A 552 21.89 -2.19 -20.39
C GLN A 552 22.03 -2.79 -21.78
N VAL A 553 21.41 -2.14 -22.76
CA VAL A 553 21.71 -2.36 -24.18
C VAL A 553 22.82 -1.37 -24.58
N ASP A 554 23.98 -1.90 -24.96
CA ASP A 554 25.10 -1.09 -25.43
C ASP A 554 25.16 -1.08 -26.96
N LEU A 555 24.82 0.08 -27.53
CA LEU A 555 24.84 0.35 -28.97
C LEU A 555 26.10 1.14 -29.40
N SER A 556 27.07 1.34 -28.50
CA SER A 556 28.34 2.01 -28.84
C SER A 556 29.29 1.11 -29.63
N SER A 557 29.02 -0.19 -29.65
CA SER A 557 29.72 -1.21 -30.44
C SER A 557 28.86 -1.65 -31.64
N GLU A 558 29.51 -2.16 -32.68
CA GLU A 558 28.85 -2.69 -33.86
C GLU A 558 29.34 -4.12 -34.13
N PRO A 559 28.46 -5.15 -34.01
CA PRO A 559 27.06 -5.09 -33.58
C PRO A 559 26.91 -4.73 -32.09
N GLY A 560 25.82 -4.04 -31.74
CA GLY A 560 25.49 -3.74 -30.34
C GLY A 560 25.24 -5.01 -29.53
N HIS A 561 25.42 -4.94 -28.21
CA HIS A 561 25.34 -6.12 -27.34
C HIS A 561 24.67 -5.83 -25.99
N TYR A 562 24.33 -6.91 -25.28
CA TYR A 562 23.72 -6.85 -23.95
C TYR A 562 24.82 -6.78 -22.90
N VAL A 563 24.69 -5.85 -21.96
CA VAL A 563 25.55 -5.73 -20.80
C VAL A 563 24.74 -6.06 -19.56
N ILE A 564 25.19 -7.02 -18.76
CA ILE A 564 24.60 -7.39 -17.47
C ILE A 564 25.55 -6.99 -16.36
N PHE A 565 25.04 -6.24 -15.38
CA PHE A 565 25.80 -5.80 -14.20
C PHE A 565 25.40 -6.63 -12.98
N TRP A 566 26.36 -7.24 -12.32
CA TRP A 566 26.15 -8.04 -11.09
C TRP A 566 26.88 -7.43 -9.90
N GLU A 567 26.19 -7.29 -8.77
CA GLU A 567 26.84 -7.17 -7.47
C GLU A 567 26.84 -8.56 -6.81
N VAL A 568 28.01 -9.06 -6.41
CA VAL A 568 28.17 -10.40 -5.84
C VAL A 568 28.53 -10.29 -4.36
N SER A 569 28.09 -11.25 -3.54
CA SER A 569 28.28 -11.22 -2.08
C SER A 569 29.75 -11.36 -1.64
N GLY A 570 30.63 -11.77 -2.54
CA GLY A 570 32.06 -11.98 -2.33
C GLY A 570 32.84 -11.96 -3.64
N ASP A 571 34.14 -12.24 -3.55
CA ASP A 571 35.03 -12.28 -4.71
C ASP A 571 34.97 -13.67 -5.35
N ALA A 572 34.41 -13.74 -6.56
CA ALA A 572 34.33 -14.98 -7.34
C ALA A 572 35.58 -15.16 -8.22
N SER A 573 35.93 -16.42 -8.52
CA SER A 573 37.01 -16.72 -9.46
C SER A 573 36.69 -16.28 -10.89
N ASP A 574 37.74 -15.93 -11.64
CA ASP A 574 37.60 -15.48 -13.04
C ASP A 574 37.00 -16.56 -13.95
N GLU A 575 37.33 -17.83 -13.69
CA GLU A 575 36.80 -18.99 -14.42
C GLU A 575 35.29 -19.11 -14.23
N ILE A 576 34.80 -19.07 -12.98
CA ILE A 576 33.36 -19.16 -12.71
C ILE A 576 32.61 -17.96 -13.27
N LEU A 577 33.17 -16.75 -13.19
CA LEU A 577 32.52 -15.55 -13.74
C LEU A 577 32.44 -15.61 -15.28
N GLN A 578 33.46 -16.14 -15.94
CA GLN A 578 33.41 -16.39 -17.38
C GLN A 578 32.35 -17.43 -17.74
N ASP A 579 32.23 -18.52 -16.97
CA ASP A 579 31.18 -19.53 -17.15
C ASP A 579 29.78 -18.96 -16.87
N CYS A 580 29.64 -18.07 -15.89
CA CYS A 580 28.41 -17.33 -15.63
C CYS A 580 28.05 -16.46 -16.84
N CYS A 581 29.02 -15.76 -17.43
CA CYS A 581 28.79 -14.94 -18.63
C CYS A 581 28.31 -15.79 -19.82
N ASN A 582 28.95 -16.94 -20.04
CA ASN A 582 28.54 -17.89 -21.09
C ASN A 582 27.13 -18.47 -20.82
N CYS A 583 26.82 -18.76 -19.56
CA CYS A 583 25.50 -19.25 -19.15
C CYS A 583 24.41 -18.18 -19.33
N LEU A 584 24.70 -16.92 -19.01
CA LEU A 584 23.79 -15.79 -19.25
C LEU A 584 23.39 -15.69 -20.73
N ASP A 585 24.38 -15.69 -21.64
CA ASP A 585 24.16 -15.58 -23.09
C ASP A 585 23.36 -16.79 -23.63
N SER A 586 23.70 -18.00 -23.19
CA SER A 586 23.06 -19.24 -23.69
C SER A 586 21.67 -19.53 -23.13
N THR A 587 21.25 -18.87 -22.03
CA THR A 587 19.96 -19.15 -21.37
C THR A 587 18.81 -18.29 -21.92
N PHE A 588 19.10 -17.21 -22.66
CA PHE A 588 18.03 -16.45 -23.32
C PHE A 588 17.27 -17.34 -24.31
N VAL A 589 15.99 -17.57 -24.02
CA VAL A 589 15.13 -18.50 -24.77
C VAL A 589 14.45 -17.84 -25.97
N ASP A 590 14.46 -16.51 -26.06
CA ASP A 590 13.84 -15.78 -27.16
C ASP A 590 14.47 -16.17 -28.50
N ALA A 591 13.64 -16.64 -29.44
CA ALA A 591 14.10 -17.09 -30.74
C ALA A 591 14.76 -15.95 -31.54
N GLY A 592 14.30 -14.71 -31.34
CA GLY A 592 14.90 -13.51 -31.92
C GLY A 592 16.33 -13.32 -31.45
N TYR A 593 16.55 -13.33 -30.13
CA TYR A 593 17.87 -13.23 -29.52
C TYR A 593 18.83 -14.33 -30.01
N VAL A 594 18.40 -15.60 -29.91
CA VAL A 594 19.24 -16.76 -30.31
C VAL A 594 19.62 -16.68 -31.79
N SER A 595 18.66 -16.34 -32.66
CA SER A 595 18.93 -16.18 -34.09
C SER A 595 19.91 -15.04 -34.35
N SER A 596 19.66 -13.86 -33.75
CA SER A 596 20.50 -12.67 -33.93
C SER A 596 21.92 -12.84 -33.38
N ARG A 597 22.11 -13.55 -32.26
CA ARG A 597 23.43 -13.92 -31.73
C ARG A 597 24.19 -14.87 -32.67
N LYS A 598 23.53 -15.90 -33.20
CA LYS A 598 24.14 -16.87 -34.13
C LYS A 598 24.58 -16.25 -35.45
N VAL A 599 23.81 -15.30 -35.99
CA VAL A 599 24.16 -14.59 -37.24
C VAL A 599 25.01 -13.33 -36.99
N GLN A 600 25.49 -13.13 -35.74
CA GLN A 600 26.31 -11.99 -35.34
C GLN A 600 25.66 -10.61 -35.61
N ALA A 601 24.32 -10.55 -35.62
CA ALA A 601 23.58 -9.29 -35.65
C ALA A 601 23.45 -8.65 -34.26
N ILE A 602 23.66 -9.43 -33.19
CA ILE A 602 23.86 -8.97 -31.81
C ILE A 602 25.23 -9.46 -31.35
N GLY A 603 26.04 -8.56 -30.79
CA GLY A 603 27.36 -8.86 -30.26
C GLY A 603 27.32 -9.77 -29.03
N PRO A 604 28.46 -10.33 -28.61
CA PRO A 604 28.54 -11.19 -27.44
C PRO A 604 28.11 -10.47 -26.16
N LEU A 605 27.32 -11.16 -25.33
CA LEU A 605 26.89 -10.63 -24.05
C LEU A 605 28.10 -10.33 -23.16
N GLU A 606 28.05 -9.20 -22.46
CA GLU A 606 29.08 -8.77 -21.51
C GLU A 606 28.54 -8.84 -20.08
N LEU A 607 29.27 -9.50 -19.19
CA LEU A 607 29.03 -9.50 -17.75
C LEU A 607 30.02 -8.55 -17.07
N LYS A 608 29.51 -7.49 -16.46
CA LYS A 608 30.27 -6.55 -15.64
C LYS A 608 30.01 -6.78 -14.16
N VAL A 609 31.06 -7.14 -13.41
CA VAL A 609 30.98 -7.33 -11.96
C VAL A 609 31.22 -6.01 -11.26
N LEU A 610 30.36 -5.67 -10.30
CA LEU A 610 30.35 -4.42 -9.54
C LEU A 610 30.99 -4.59 -8.16
N LYS A 611 31.51 -3.48 -7.62
CA LYS A 611 31.94 -3.37 -6.21
C LYS A 611 30.73 -3.55 -5.27
N LYS A 612 30.95 -4.14 -4.10
CA LYS A 612 29.92 -4.23 -3.04
C LYS A 612 29.39 -2.84 -2.66
N GLY A 613 28.08 -2.73 -2.47
CA GLY A 613 27.39 -1.47 -2.18
C GLY A 613 27.12 -0.60 -3.41
N SER A 614 27.26 -1.11 -4.64
CA SER A 614 26.94 -0.36 -5.85
C SER A 614 25.44 -0.12 -5.97
N PHE A 615 24.61 -1.13 -5.70
CA PHE A 615 23.16 -0.96 -5.67
C PHE A 615 22.69 -0.11 -4.48
N GLN A 616 23.44 -0.11 -3.37
CA GLN A 616 23.20 0.84 -2.28
C GLN A 616 23.39 2.29 -2.74
N LYS A 617 24.44 2.59 -3.52
CA LYS A 617 24.64 3.93 -4.10
C LYS A 617 23.51 4.33 -5.05
N ILE A 618 22.99 3.38 -5.82
CA ILE A 618 21.82 3.61 -6.68
C ILE A 618 20.60 3.95 -5.81
N LEU A 619 20.34 3.17 -4.78
CA LEU A 619 19.28 3.43 -3.83
C LEU A 619 19.42 4.83 -3.18
N ASP A 620 20.60 5.15 -2.64
CA ASP A 620 20.91 6.43 -2.01
C ASP A 620 20.72 7.60 -2.99
N HIS A 621 21.06 7.41 -4.27
CA HIS A 621 20.80 8.40 -5.32
C HIS A 621 19.29 8.67 -5.46
N TYR A 622 18.46 7.63 -5.58
CA TYR A 622 17.01 7.81 -5.72
C TYR A 622 16.36 8.39 -4.46
N VAL A 623 16.83 7.99 -3.28
CA VAL A 623 16.40 8.57 -1.99
C VAL A 623 16.80 10.04 -1.90
N GLY A 624 18.02 10.39 -2.32
CA GLY A 624 18.53 11.76 -2.36
C GLY A 624 17.76 12.67 -3.32
N LEU A 625 17.20 12.13 -4.40
CA LEU A 625 16.26 12.84 -5.28
C LEU A 625 14.86 13.04 -4.63
N GLY A 626 14.65 12.58 -3.41
CA GLY A 626 13.40 12.69 -2.66
C GLY A 626 12.39 11.58 -2.95
N SER A 627 12.84 10.40 -3.39
CA SER A 627 11.97 9.23 -3.60
C SER A 627 11.80 8.52 -2.26
N THR A 628 10.63 7.98 -1.97
CA THR A 628 10.46 7.09 -0.80
C THR A 628 10.99 5.70 -1.14
N LEU A 629 11.56 4.98 -0.16
CA LEU A 629 11.95 3.58 -0.35
C LEU A 629 10.75 2.72 -0.80
N ASN A 630 9.55 3.03 -0.31
CA ASN A 630 8.32 2.36 -0.69
C ASN A 630 7.92 2.50 -2.16
N GLN A 631 8.56 3.41 -2.89
CA GLN A 631 8.36 3.57 -4.33
C GLN A 631 9.58 3.14 -5.14
N PHE A 632 10.69 2.81 -4.49
CA PHE A 632 11.92 2.43 -5.15
C PHE A 632 11.81 1.02 -5.72
N LYS A 633 12.25 0.89 -6.97
CA LYS A 633 12.46 -0.37 -7.67
C LYS A 633 13.81 -0.28 -8.37
N THR A 634 14.71 -1.23 -8.12
CA THR A 634 15.93 -1.35 -8.93
C THR A 634 15.51 -1.52 -10.40
N PRO A 635 15.93 -0.63 -11.31
CA PRO A 635 15.64 -0.82 -12.73
C PRO A 635 16.39 -2.05 -13.21
N ARG A 636 15.70 -3.02 -13.81
CA ARG A 636 16.36 -4.21 -14.38
C ARG A 636 16.96 -3.97 -15.76
N CYS A 637 16.50 -2.94 -16.45
CA CYS A 637 17.12 -2.42 -17.66
C CYS A 637 17.28 -0.90 -17.51
N VAL A 638 18.50 -0.41 -17.69
CA VAL A 638 18.84 1.01 -17.65
C VAL A 638 18.90 1.54 -19.07
N GLY A 639 17.97 2.45 -19.41
CA GLY A 639 17.97 3.10 -20.71
C GLY A 639 19.15 4.08 -20.87
N PRO A 640 19.55 4.40 -22.12
CA PRO A 640 20.72 5.24 -22.41
C PRO A 640 20.59 6.67 -21.87
N VAL A 641 19.36 7.12 -21.55
CA VAL A 641 19.07 8.45 -21.02
C VAL A 641 19.29 8.57 -19.51
N ASN A 642 19.46 7.46 -18.77
CA ASN A 642 19.68 7.48 -17.32
C ASN A 642 21.19 7.53 -16.99
N GLN A 643 21.85 8.61 -17.43
CA GLN A 643 23.30 8.74 -17.37
C GLN A 643 23.85 8.64 -15.94
N THR A 644 23.12 9.10 -14.93
CA THR A 644 23.58 9.07 -13.54
C THR A 644 23.70 7.64 -13.02
N VAL A 645 22.69 6.80 -13.25
CA VAL A 645 22.74 5.38 -12.85
C VAL A 645 23.81 4.65 -13.65
N LEU A 646 23.92 4.90 -14.95
CA LEU A 646 25.00 4.33 -15.78
C LEU A 646 26.38 4.73 -15.27
N ASN A 647 26.58 5.99 -14.88
CA ASN A 647 27.85 6.44 -14.30
C ASN A 647 28.15 5.73 -12.96
N ILE A 648 27.14 5.52 -12.10
CA ILE A 648 27.31 4.75 -10.87
C ILE A 648 27.74 3.31 -11.23
N LEU A 649 27.09 2.67 -12.18
CA LEU A 649 27.41 1.31 -12.60
C LEU A 649 28.84 1.24 -13.17
N CYS A 650 29.13 2.00 -14.23
CA CYS A 650 30.41 1.98 -14.93
C CYS A 650 31.60 2.33 -14.01
N ASN A 651 31.46 3.31 -13.11
CA ASN A 651 32.54 3.70 -12.19
C ASN A 651 32.79 2.67 -11.08
N ASN A 652 31.85 1.76 -10.84
CA ASN A 652 31.99 0.70 -9.83
C ASN A 652 32.24 -0.68 -10.43
N VAL A 653 32.47 -0.79 -11.75
CA VAL A 653 32.91 -2.05 -12.37
C VAL A 653 34.30 -2.41 -11.85
N VAL A 654 34.45 -3.66 -11.41
CA VAL A 654 35.73 -4.24 -10.97
C VAL A 654 36.31 -5.16 -12.05
N LYS A 655 35.46 -5.95 -12.71
CA LYS A 655 35.85 -6.88 -13.77
C LYS A 655 34.79 -6.94 -14.86
N SER A 656 35.20 -7.29 -16.08
CA SER A 656 34.29 -7.52 -17.20
C SER A 656 34.65 -8.79 -17.96
N TYR A 657 33.63 -9.51 -18.44
CA TYR A 657 33.75 -10.77 -19.16
C TYR A 657 32.85 -10.75 -20.38
N ILE A 658 33.35 -11.24 -21.51
CA ILE A 658 32.59 -11.32 -22.76
C ILE A 658 32.28 -12.79 -23.03
N SER A 659 31.03 -13.09 -23.36
CA SER A 659 30.57 -14.46 -23.58
C SER A 659 31.20 -15.09 -24.82
N GLY A 660 31.65 -16.33 -24.67
CA GLY A 660 32.08 -17.22 -25.74
C GLY A 660 31.02 -18.27 -26.14
N ALA A 661 29.78 -18.18 -25.64
CA ALA A 661 28.79 -19.26 -25.80
C ALA A 661 28.34 -19.54 -27.25
N PHE A 662 28.43 -18.55 -28.14
CA PHE A 662 28.06 -18.63 -29.56
C PHE A 662 29.26 -18.42 -30.50
N GLY A 663 30.48 -18.36 -29.95
CA GLY A 663 31.72 -18.02 -30.64
C GLY A 663 32.56 -19.22 -31.03
#